data_AF-A0A518FZB4-F1
#
_entry.id   AF-A0A518FZB4-F1
#
_cell.length_a   1.000
_cell.length_b   1.000
_cell.length_c   1.000
_cell.angle_alpha   90.00
_cell.angle_beta   90.00
_cell.angle_gamma   90.00
#
_symmetry.space_group_name_H-M   'P 1'
#
loop_
_entity.id
_entity.type
_entity.pdbx_description
1 polymer ?
#
loop_
_entity_poly.entity_id
_entity_poly.type
_entity_poly.pdbx_seq_one_letter_code
_entity_poly.pdbx_strand_id
1 'polypeptide(L)'
;MMRFPSPLLAFVLYVSFPSFVAAQALKLPDPLPGTAPLKLSVPLDEHMVAGIDRYALQALAQSPQLRPEKWNYDFNSHAAFIESIKENRARFKTIIGAVDPRVTGPGFELLTTTEKSSVIAECPAFKVHAVHWQVLDGITASGLLLQPTGEIKARVVALPDADWTPEMFVGLKAGVPKSAQIPLALAARGIQVVIPTLMSRDADFSGHPEVFYTNQPHREFIYRMAFEMGRHVIGYEVQKVMAAVDQFERLDKQEGRILPVGVVGVGEGALLALFSGAADYRIQSTWVAGYFQQREGVWREPIYRNVWSQLTEFGDAEIAAMIAPRSCVIEACAVPVVDGPPAPKKGQRASAAPGVIDIAKPASVKAEFQRVLPIFEQLGLQQNLSLVFSGEGTGPAGSGKALADFLFGLRIRQNKKLIPPVELQRTASGILVDPNARQEQQFNEMNAFTQELLNRSARYRDAEWQPGKYTSVALWEKDADRPRDKVYDELIGRLPAPEQPVPLNVKTRKVLQHDQYQGFEVMLDVTPEFVAGGILLVPNDLKPGERRPVIVCQHGLEGTPMDTIRADGHSYNAYKNFSEQLVKRGLIVYAPQNPYKGRDRFRTLQRKSNPMQRSLYSYIIPQHERTLEWLSSLPFVDRQRIGFYGLSYGGKTAVRVPPFVKQYVFSICSGDFNEWVRKNADSAHRFSYVFHGEYEIFEWNMGHVANYAELSYLMAPRPFMVERGHNDGVAPDEWVAAEYAKVRRFYTQMGIGDRTEIEYFNGPHTINGQGTFAFIFRNLNWKPSGD
;
A
#
# COMPACT_ATOMS: atom_id res chain seq x y z
N MET A 1 -0.83 -2.48 -118.34
CA MET A 1 -2.19 -1.92 -118.27
C MET A 1 -2.60 -1.82 -116.80
N MET A 2 -3.14 -0.67 -116.42
CA MET A 2 -3.95 -0.36 -115.21
C MET A 2 -3.30 -0.24 -113.82
N ARG A 3 -3.80 0.77 -113.10
CA ARG A 3 -3.37 1.42 -111.83
C ARG A 3 -4.31 1.04 -110.66
N PHE A 4 -3.85 1.37 -109.44
CA PHE A 4 -4.56 1.62 -108.14
C PHE A 4 -4.71 0.44 -107.15
N PRO A 5 -4.88 0.68 -105.82
CA PRO A 5 -3.87 1.20 -104.85
C PRO A 5 -3.78 0.33 -103.54
N SER A 6 -2.93 0.76 -102.60
CA SER A 6 -2.68 0.22 -101.25
C SER A 6 -3.94 0.07 -100.35
N PRO A 7 -3.91 -0.70 -99.24
CA PRO A 7 -3.41 -0.12 -97.98
C PRO A 7 -2.57 -1.06 -97.07
N LEU A 8 -1.72 -0.39 -96.27
CA LEU A 8 -1.00 -0.90 -95.10
C LEU A 8 -1.88 -1.73 -94.15
N LEU A 9 -1.39 -2.90 -93.74
CA LEU A 9 -1.86 -3.61 -92.55
C LEU A 9 -1.01 -3.19 -91.35
N ALA A 10 -1.63 -2.52 -90.37
CA ALA A 10 -1.01 -2.19 -89.09
C ALA A 10 -1.00 -3.42 -88.18
N PHE A 11 0.20 -3.86 -87.77
CA PHE A 11 0.39 -4.83 -86.69
C PHE A 11 0.20 -4.09 -85.35
N VAL A 12 -0.95 -4.30 -84.70
CA VAL A 12 -1.18 -3.84 -83.32
C VAL A 12 -0.59 -4.86 -82.36
N LEU A 13 0.55 -4.52 -81.76
CA LEU A 13 1.09 -5.18 -80.57
C LEU A 13 0.11 -4.97 -79.41
N TYR A 14 -0.62 -6.02 -79.02
CA TYR A 14 -1.31 -6.06 -77.73
C TYR A 14 -0.27 -6.14 -76.62
N VAL A 15 0.10 -4.98 -76.07
CA VAL A 15 0.76 -4.91 -74.76
C VAL A 15 -0.32 -5.22 -73.72
N SER A 16 -0.27 -6.41 -73.14
CA SER A 16 -1.07 -6.75 -71.97
C SER A 16 -0.64 -5.83 -70.81
N PHE A 17 -1.41 -4.77 -70.56
CA PHE A 17 -1.32 -4.05 -69.30
C PHE A 17 -1.63 -5.03 -68.17
N PRO A 18 -0.77 -5.17 -67.14
CA PRO A 18 -1.17 -5.87 -65.93
C PRO A 18 -2.37 -5.11 -65.36
N SER A 19 -3.53 -5.76 -65.35
CA SER A 19 -4.69 -5.24 -64.63
C SER A 19 -4.24 -4.98 -63.19
N PHE A 20 -4.34 -3.72 -62.75
CA PHE A 20 -4.28 -3.38 -61.34
C PHE A 20 -5.42 -4.12 -60.64
N VAL A 21 -5.15 -5.34 -60.16
CA VAL A 21 -5.96 -5.96 -59.13
C VAL A 21 -5.76 -5.07 -57.92
N ALA A 22 -6.69 -4.14 -57.69
CA ALA A 22 -6.74 -3.38 -56.47
C ALA A 22 -6.69 -4.39 -55.32
N ALA A 23 -5.58 -4.40 -54.57
CA ALA A 23 -5.39 -5.34 -53.48
C ALA A 23 -6.57 -5.19 -52.52
N GLN A 24 -7.40 -6.22 -52.41
CA GLN A 24 -8.62 -6.15 -51.64
C GLN A 24 -8.24 -6.04 -50.15
N ALA A 25 -8.68 -4.96 -49.50
CA ALA A 25 -8.50 -4.80 -48.06
C ALA A 25 -9.20 -5.90 -47.26
N LEU A 26 -8.63 -6.27 -46.11
CA LEU A 26 -9.21 -7.22 -45.17
C LEU A 26 -10.52 -6.65 -44.60
N LYS A 27 -11.64 -7.32 -44.88
CA LYS A 27 -12.94 -6.95 -44.31
C LYS A 27 -13.12 -7.64 -42.96
N LEU A 28 -13.19 -6.85 -41.89
CA LEU A 28 -13.45 -7.34 -40.54
C LEU A 28 -14.96 -7.30 -40.20
N PRO A 29 -15.59 -8.44 -39.90
CA PRO A 29 -16.98 -8.49 -39.45
C PRO A 29 -17.16 -7.88 -38.05
N ASP A 30 -18.42 -7.69 -37.66
CA ASP A 30 -18.82 -7.31 -36.30
C ASP A 30 -19.79 -8.39 -35.76
N PRO A 31 -19.42 -9.19 -34.74
CA PRO A 31 -18.15 -9.15 -34.00
C PRO A 31 -16.95 -9.65 -34.82
N LEU A 32 -15.73 -9.46 -34.31
CA LEU A 32 -14.50 -9.98 -34.91
C LEU A 32 -14.53 -11.51 -35.06
N PRO A 33 -13.85 -12.10 -36.07
CA PRO A 33 -13.81 -13.55 -36.25
C PRO A 33 -13.31 -14.28 -35.00
N GLY A 34 -13.99 -15.35 -34.62
CA GLY A 34 -13.63 -16.15 -33.43
C GLY A 34 -14.02 -15.50 -32.09
N THR A 35 -14.81 -14.43 -32.10
CA THR A 35 -15.28 -13.76 -30.87
C THR A 35 -16.80 -13.73 -30.79
N ALA A 36 -17.34 -13.68 -29.57
CA ALA A 36 -18.77 -13.49 -29.33
C ALA A 36 -19.15 -11.99 -29.35
N PRO A 37 -20.43 -11.62 -29.55
CA PRO A 37 -20.87 -10.24 -29.44
C PRO A 37 -20.71 -9.69 -28.00
N LEU A 38 -20.07 -8.53 -27.85
CA LEU A 38 -19.96 -7.83 -26.57
C LEU A 38 -21.27 -7.12 -26.22
N LYS A 39 -21.90 -7.56 -25.13
CA LYS A 39 -23.10 -6.95 -24.56
C LYS A 39 -22.83 -6.63 -23.08
N LEU A 40 -22.70 -5.34 -22.77
CA LEU A 40 -22.57 -4.83 -21.41
C LEU A 40 -23.70 -3.84 -21.12
N SER A 41 -24.26 -3.93 -19.92
CA SER A 41 -25.26 -2.99 -19.40
C SER A 41 -24.65 -1.73 -18.77
N VAL A 42 -23.34 -1.74 -18.53
CA VAL A 42 -22.55 -0.64 -17.95
C VAL A 42 -21.26 -0.44 -18.75
N PRO A 43 -20.58 0.71 -18.66
CA PRO A 43 -19.26 0.89 -19.25
C PRO A 43 -18.25 -0.18 -18.80
N LEU A 44 -17.29 -0.49 -19.68
CA LEU A 44 -16.26 -1.50 -19.42
C LEU A 44 -15.45 -1.20 -18.15
N ASP A 45 -15.12 0.08 -17.90
CA ASP A 45 -14.38 0.49 -16.70
C ASP A 45 -15.13 0.14 -15.41
N GLU A 46 -16.44 0.39 -15.38
CA GLU A 46 -17.28 0.06 -14.24
C GLU A 46 -17.42 -1.46 -14.05
N HIS A 47 -17.58 -2.20 -15.15
CA HIS A 47 -17.65 -3.66 -15.12
C HIS A 47 -16.35 -4.29 -14.57
N MET A 48 -15.21 -3.77 -15.03
CA MET A 48 -13.87 -4.22 -14.62
C MET A 48 -13.62 -3.95 -13.14
N VAL A 49 -13.83 -2.70 -12.69
CA VAL A 49 -13.65 -2.33 -11.27
C VAL A 49 -14.56 -3.17 -10.36
N ALA A 50 -15.82 -3.39 -10.75
CA ALA A 50 -16.74 -4.24 -9.99
C ALA A 50 -16.32 -5.72 -9.95
N GLY A 51 -15.70 -6.23 -11.02
CA GLY A 51 -15.17 -7.59 -11.05
C GLY A 51 -14.00 -7.79 -10.09
N ILE A 52 -13.02 -6.89 -10.14
CA ILE A 52 -11.86 -6.92 -9.23
C ILE A 52 -12.32 -6.72 -7.78
N ASP A 53 -13.31 -5.85 -7.54
CA ASP A 53 -13.90 -5.65 -6.21
C ASP A 53 -14.48 -6.95 -5.63
N ARG A 54 -15.30 -7.66 -6.42
CA ARG A 54 -15.87 -8.95 -6.00
C ARG A 54 -14.77 -9.98 -5.69
N TYR A 55 -13.76 -10.08 -6.54
CA TYR A 55 -12.63 -10.98 -6.34
C TYR A 55 -11.88 -10.67 -5.03
N ALA A 56 -11.56 -9.40 -4.79
CA ALA A 56 -10.87 -8.97 -3.57
C ALA A 56 -11.71 -9.23 -2.31
N LEU A 57 -13.02 -8.97 -2.35
CA LEU A 57 -13.94 -9.26 -1.23
C LEU A 57 -14.07 -10.76 -0.95
N GLN A 58 -14.11 -11.61 -1.98
CA GLN A 58 -14.10 -13.06 -1.83
C GLN A 58 -12.81 -13.56 -1.18
N ALA A 59 -11.65 -13.05 -1.65
CA ALA A 59 -10.35 -13.41 -1.07
C ALA A 59 -10.26 -13.03 0.42
N LEU A 60 -10.75 -11.85 0.80
CA LEU A 60 -10.83 -11.44 2.21
C LEU A 60 -11.73 -12.38 3.02
N ALA A 61 -12.93 -12.70 2.50
CA ALA A 61 -13.88 -13.59 3.18
C ALA A 61 -13.35 -15.04 3.34
N GLN A 62 -12.49 -15.48 2.43
CA GLN A 62 -11.83 -16.81 2.46
C GLN A 62 -10.55 -16.84 3.33
N SER A 63 -10.00 -15.67 3.67
CA SER A 63 -8.74 -15.59 4.42
C SER A 63 -8.74 -16.32 5.78
N PRO A 64 -9.84 -16.38 6.58
CA PRO A 64 -9.86 -17.16 7.83
C PRO A 64 -9.61 -18.66 7.63
N GLN A 65 -10.10 -19.23 6.53
CA GLN A 65 -9.95 -20.66 6.25
C GLN A 65 -8.55 -21.01 5.75
N LEU A 66 -7.86 -20.06 5.10
CA LEU A 66 -6.52 -20.28 4.52
C LEU A 66 -5.38 -20.04 5.53
N ARG A 67 -5.60 -19.19 6.53
CA ARG A 67 -4.58 -18.85 7.54
C ARG A 67 -4.00 -20.05 8.30
N PRO A 68 -4.79 -21.04 8.78
CA PRO A 68 -4.26 -22.16 9.56
C PRO A 68 -3.11 -22.92 8.90
N GLU A 69 -3.06 -22.97 7.56
CA GLU A 69 -1.98 -23.62 6.80
C GLU A 69 -0.62 -22.92 6.95
N LYS A 70 -0.62 -21.66 7.44
CA LYS A 70 0.58 -20.87 7.70
C LYS A 70 1.10 -20.99 9.13
N TRP A 71 0.44 -21.81 9.96
CA TRP A 71 0.78 -22.01 11.37
C TRP A 71 1.06 -23.48 11.64
N ASN A 72 2.24 -23.75 12.19
CA ASN A 72 2.66 -25.10 12.57
C ASN A 72 2.81 -25.20 14.09
N TYR A 73 1.69 -25.09 14.82
CA TYR A 73 1.71 -25.09 16.28
C TYR A 73 2.24 -26.41 16.85
N ASP A 74 3.22 -26.33 17.75
CA ASP A 74 3.66 -27.47 18.56
C ASP A 74 3.07 -27.37 19.98
N PHE A 75 2.15 -28.25 20.31
CA PHE A 75 1.46 -28.28 21.62
C PHE A 75 2.13 -29.19 22.66
N ASN A 76 3.30 -29.79 22.39
CA ASN A 76 3.96 -30.72 23.31
C ASN A 76 4.40 -30.07 24.63
N SER A 77 4.72 -28.78 24.60
CA SER A 77 5.03 -27.97 25.79
C SER A 77 4.88 -26.49 25.48
N HIS A 78 4.81 -25.64 26.51
CA HIS A 78 4.79 -24.19 26.31
C HIS A 78 6.05 -23.68 25.59
N ALA A 79 7.22 -24.27 25.85
CA ALA A 79 8.46 -23.90 25.18
C ALA A 79 8.45 -24.30 23.69
N ALA A 80 7.95 -25.50 23.38
CA ALA A 80 7.82 -25.97 22.00
C ALA A 80 6.83 -25.10 21.21
N PHE A 81 5.70 -24.71 21.82
CA PHE A 81 4.75 -23.78 21.22
C PHE A 81 5.41 -22.45 20.85
N ILE A 82 6.15 -21.84 21.79
CA ILE A 82 6.83 -20.56 21.57
C ILE A 82 7.84 -20.64 20.43
N GLU A 83 8.63 -21.71 20.37
CA GLU A 83 9.59 -21.90 19.28
C GLU A 83 8.87 -22.11 17.94
N SER A 84 7.77 -22.87 17.92
CA SER A 84 7.01 -23.18 16.71
C SER A 84 6.41 -21.94 16.02
N ILE A 85 6.14 -20.86 16.77
CA ILE A 85 5.56 -19.61 16.25
C ILE A 85 6.58 -18.48 16.07
N LYS A 86 7.88 -18.75 16.25
CA LYS A 86 8.93 -17.73 16.24
C LYS A 86 9.01 -16.98 14.91
N GLU A 87 8.91 -17.70 13.79
CA GLU A 87 8.92 -17.11 12.45
C GLU A 87 7.65 -16.30 12.18
N ASN A 88 6.47 -16.79 12.62
CA ASN A 88 5.23 -16.00 12.55
C ASN A 88 5.37 -14.69 13.32
N ARG A 89 5.97 -14.71 14.52
CA ARG A 89 6.24 -13.47 15.30
C ARG A 89 7.23 -12.54 14.59
N ALA A 90 8.25 -13.07 13.93
CA ALA A 90 9.21 -12.28 13.16
C ALA A 90 8.56 -11.63 11.93
N ARG A 91 7.72 -12.39 11.20
CA ARG A 91 6.91 -11.88 10.09
C ARG A 91 5.92 -10.82 10.54
N PHE A 92 5.20 -11.05 11.63
CA PHE A 92 4.30 -10.09 12.23
C PHE A 92 4.99 -8.76 12.53
N LYS A 93 6.15 -8.78 13.21
CA LYS A 93 6.96 -7.57 13.45
C LYS A 93 7.38 -6.87 12.17
N THR A 94 7.67 -7.63 11.11
CA THR A 94 8.04 -7.06 9.80
C THR A 94 6.88 -6.31 9.16
N ILE A 95 5.71 -6.93 9.05
CA ILE A 95 4.56 -6.35 8.34
C ILE A 95 3.97 -5.14 9.06
N ILE A 96 4.10 -5.06 10.39
CA ILE A 96 3.72 -3.86 11.15
C ILE A 96 4.83 -2.81 11.16
N GLY A 97 6.00 -3.07 10.57
CA GLY A 97 7.11 -2.12 10.51
C GLY A 97 7.90 -1.95 11.81
N ALA A 98 7.80 -2.88 12.77
CA ALA A 98 8.52 -2.84 14.05
C ALA A 98 9.88 -3.57 13.94
N VAL A 99 10.73 -3.14 13.01
CA VAL A 99 12.00 -3.82 12.67
C VAL A 99 13.26 -3.05 13.02
N ASP A 100 13.13 -1.75 13.32
CA ASP A 100 14.30 -0.93 13.65
C ASP A 100 14.88 -1.31 15.02
N PRO A 101 16.22 -1.27 15.17
CA PRO A 101 16.84 -1.49 16.47
C PRO A 101 16.50 -0.33 17.41
N ARG A 102 15.98 -0.66 18.60
CA ARG A 102 15.76 0.32 19.66
C ARG A 102 17.09 0.79 20.25
N VAL A 103 17.14 2.07 20.62
CA VAL A 103 18.32 2.67 21.24
C VAL A 103 18.31 2.44 22.75
N THR A 104 19.51 2.34 23.34
CA THR A 104 19.64 2.26 24.80
C THR A 104 19.53 3.66 25.40
N GLY A 105 18.52 3.88 26.26
CA GLY A 105 18.30 5.14 26.97
C GLY A 105 18.66 5.08 28.47
N PRO A 106 18.72 6.24 29.15
CA PRO A 106 19.05 6.31 30.58
C PRO A 106 17.91 5.86 31.52
N GLY A 107 16.71 5.57 30.99
CA GLY A 107 15.52 5.29 31.78
C GLY A 107 14.30 6.06 31.33
N PHE A 108 13.30 6.09 32.20
CA PHE A 108 12.29 7.14 32.17
C PHE A 108 12.91 8.42 32.73
N GLU A 109 13.02 9.42 31.87
CA GLU A 109 13.58 10.73 32.17
C GLU A 109 12.46 11.62 32.71
N LEU A 110 12.66 12.18 33.90
CA LEU A 110 11.68 13.05 34.56
C LEU A 110 11.76 14.46 33.96
N LEU A 111 10.64 14.97 33.45
CA LEU A 111 10.57 16.33 32.93
C LEU A 111 10.53 17.34 34.09
N THR A 112 11.63 18.04 34.33
CA THR A 112 11.77 19.04 35.38
C THR A 112 12.38 20.32 34.81
N THR A 113 12.10 21.46 35.43
CA THR A 113 12.91 22.68 35.25
C THR A 113 13.63 22.99 36.54
N THR A 114 14.45 24.04 36.57
CA THR A 114 15.05 24.56 37.81
C THR A 114 14.00 25.06 38.81
N GLU A 115 12.77 25.30 38.37
CA GLU A 115 11.68 25.89 39.16
C GLU A 115 10.49 24.95 39.37
N LYS A 116 10.32 23.95 38.51
CA LYS A 116 9.13 23.09 38.45
C LYS A 116 9.51 21.62 38.55
N SER A 117 8.77 20.89 39.38
CA SER A 117 8.87 19.45 39.59
C SER A 117 8.24 18.67 38.44
N SER A 118 8.73 17.44 38.21
CA SER A 118 8.07 16.48 37.31
C SER A 118 6.72 15.98 37.83
N VAL A 119 6.46 16.08 39.13
CA VAL A 119 5.19 15.67 39.74
C VAL A 119 4.12 16.69 39.38
N ILE A 120 3.19 16.32 38.49
CA ILE A 120 2.10 17.19 38.03
C ILE A 120 0.81 17.01 38.83
N ALA A 121 0.64 15.85 39.45
CA ALA A 121 -0.46 15.53 40.32
C ALA A 121 -0.08 14.40 41.29
N GLU A 122 -0.79 14.28 42.39
CA GLU A 122 -0.57 13.20 43.35
C GLU A 122 -1.85 12.82 44.11
N CYS A 123 -1.79 11.65 44.74
CA CYS A 123 -2.70 11.22 45.79
C CYS A 123 -1.90 10.42 46.83
N PRO A 124 -2.48 10.01 47.97
CA PRO A 124 -1.74 9.26 48.98
C PRO A 124 -1.09 7.95 48.47
N ALA A 125 -1.65 7.34 47.41
CA ALA A 125 -1.19 6.04 46.90
C ALA A 125 -0.06 6.14 45.85
N PHE A 126 0.04 7.24 45.09
CA PHE A 126 1.02 7.40 44.02
C PHE A 126 1.19 8.86 43.58
N LYS A 127 2.31 9.13 42.90
CA LYS A 127 2.62 10.41 42.24
C LYS A 127 2.53 10.27 40.73
N VAL A 128 2.08 11.31 40.05
CA VAL A 128 2.00 11.37 38.58
C VAL A 128 3.14 12.25 38.08
N HIS A 129 4.10 11.65 37.40
CA HIS A 129 5.24 12.34 36.81
C HIS A 129 5.03 12.57 35.30
N ALA A 130 5.43 13.73 34.80
CA ALA A 130 5.67 13.94 33.38
C ALA A 130 7.03 13.32 33.00
N VAL A 131 7.05 12.47 31.97
CA VAL A 131 8.26 11.71 31.59
C VAL A 131 8.44 11.61 30.07
N HIS A 132 9.67 11.33 29.65
CA HIS A 132 9.99 10.79 28.33
C HIS A 132 11.00 9.63 28.41
N TRP A 133 11.14 8.84 27.36
CA TRP A 133 12.17 7.82 27.22
C TRP A 133 12.56 7.62 25.75
N GLN A 134 13.81 7.20 25.54
CA GLN A 134 14.36 6.95 24.20
C GLN A 134 13.76 5.67 23.59
N VAL A 135 13.51 5.69 22.28
CA VAL A 135 12.85 4.58 21.55
C VAL A 135 13.68 4.15 20.35
N LEU A 136 13.78 4.99 19.32
CA LEU A 136 14.63 4.81 18.14
C LEU A 136 15.59 6.01 18.05
N ASP A 137 16.57 5.94 17.17
CA ASP A 137 17.44 7.09 16.88
C ASP A 137 16.58 8.29 16.44
N GLY A 138 16.54 9.36 17.22
CA GLY A 138 15.70 10.53 16.98
C GLY A 138 14.20 10.39 17.30
N ILE A 139 13.75 9.24 17.83
CA ILE A 139 12.36 9.07 18.32
C ILE A 139 12.35 8.81 19.82
N THR A 140 11.58 9.62 20.53
CA THR A 140 11.23 9.42 21.92
C THR A 140 9.77 9.02 22.08
N ALA A 141 9.44 8.49 23.24
CA ALA A 141 8.08 8.43 23.73
C ALA A 141 7.94 9.38 24.92
N SER A 142 6.85 10.13 24.95
CA SER A 142 6.56 11.09 26.00
C SER A 142 5.17 10.89 26.57
N GLY A 143 4.99 11.10 27.87
CA GLY A 143 3.71 10.87 28.53
C GLY A 143 3.77 10.98 30.05
N LEU A 144 3.03 10.12 30.74
CA LEU A 144 2.92 10.14 32.21
C LEU A 144 3.43 8.84 32.83
N LEU A 145 4.06 8.95 34.00
CA LEU A 145 4.44 7.82 34.85
C LEU A 145 3.73 7.95 36.20
N LEU A 146 2.86 6.99 36.52
CA LEU A 146 2.20 6.85 37.81
C LEU A 146 3.10 5.98 38.69
N GLN A 147 3.73 6.62 39.65
CA GLN A 147 4.72 6.06 40.56
C GLN A 147 4.09 5.77 41.93
N PRO A 148 3.85 4.50 42.31
CA PRO A 148 3.38 4.16 43.65
C PRO A 148 4.29 4.72 44.75
N THR A 149 3.68 5.19 45.83
CA THR A 149 4.42 5.65 47.03
C THR A 149 4.89 4.47 47.89
N GLY A 150 4.24 3.32 47.78
CA GLY A 150 4.60 2.07 48.45
C GLY A 150 5.33 1.07 47.53
N GLU A 151 5.29 -0.20 47.93
CA GLU A 151 5.89 -1.30 47.16
C GLU A 151 5.25 -1.44 45.77
N ILE A 152 6.10 -1.46 44.74
CA ILE A 152 5.70 -1.72 43.35
C ILE A 152 5.53 -3.23 43.17
N LYS A 153 4.32 -3.65 42.79
CA LYS A 153 3.95 -5.07 42.63
C LYS A 153 4.04 -5.57 41.19
N ALA A 154 3.89 -4.66 40.23
CA ALA A 154 3.90 -4.92 38.80
C ALA A 154 4.17 -3.62 38.05
N ARG A 155 4.50 -3.73 36.76
CA ARG A 155 4.74 -2.62 35.86
C ARG A 155 3.83 -2.74 34.64
N VAL A 156 3.17 -1.65 34.24
CA VAL A 156 2.19 -1.70 33.14
C VAL A 156 2.41 -0.53 32.19
N VAL A 157 2.36 -0.81 30.89
CA VAL A 157 2.16 0.21 29.86
C VAL A 157 0.66 0.32 29.58
N ALA A 158 0.06 1.47 29.84
CA ALA A 158 -1.36 1.69 29.61
C ALA A 158 -1.56 2.66 28.43
N LEU A 159 -2.32 2.23 27.43
CA LEU A 159 -2.43 2.85 26.12
C LEU A 159 -3.82 3.48 25.95
N PRO A 160 -3.93 4.81 25.87
CA PRO A 160 -5.20 5.46 25.64
C PRO A 160 -5.72 5.17 24.21
N ASP A 161 -6.95 5.54 23.88
CA ASP A 161 -7.32 5.70 22.47
C ASP A 161 -6.56 6.90 21.86
N ALA A 162 -6.39 6.94 20.54
CA ALA A 162 -5.64 8.02 19.86
C ALA A 162 -6.23 9.42 20.08
N ASP A 163 -7.53 9.54 20.40
CA ASP A 163 -8.17 10.83 20.69
C ASP A 163 -8.08 11.21 22.18
N TRP A 164 -7.45 10.38 23.00
CA TRP A 164 -7.30 10.61 24.44
C TRP A 164 -5.86 10.93 24.79
N THR A 165 -5.66 12.11 25.37
CA THR A 165 -4.36 12.45 25.98
C THR A 165 -4.10 11.59 27.23
N PRO A 166 -2.84 11.32 27.60
CA PRO A 166 -2.50 10.72 28.88
C PRO A 166 -3.22 11.36 30.08
N GLU A 167 -3.35 12.69 30.10
CA GLU A 167 -4.03 13.45 31.16
C GLU A 167 -5.53 13.18 31.22
N MET A 168 -6.18 13.00 30.06
CA MET A 168 -7.58 12.58 30.00
C MET A 168 -7.75 11.16 30.52
N PHE A 169 -6.83 10.26 30.17
CA PHE A 169 -6.89 8.84 30.55
C PHE A 169 -6.73 8.60 32.05
N VAL A 170 -6.12 9.55 32.77
CA VAL A 170 -6.02 9.56 34.24
C VAL A 170 -6.99 10.55 34.91
N GLY A 171 -7.94 11.12 34.18
CA GLY A 171 -8.96 12.01 34.74
C GLY A 171 -8.48 13.41 35.18
N LEU A 172 -7.25 13.82 34.85
CA LEU A 172 -6.76 15.19 35.06
C LEU A 172 -7.36 16.21 34.08
N LYS A 173 -7.92 15.72 32.98
CA LYS A 173 -8.73 16.46 32.00
C LYS A 173 -10.00 15.65 31.70
N ALA A 174 -11.13 16.31 31.50
CA ALA A 174 -12.37 15.64 31.11
C ALA A 174 -12.25 15.02 29.71
N GLY A 175 -12.99 13.94 29.45
CA GLY A 175 -13.06 13.29 28.13
C GLY A 175 -13.12 11.77 28.18
N VAL A 176 -12.72 11.15 29.30
CA VAL A 176 -12.70 9.69 29.46
C VAL A 176 -13.67 9.26 30.58
N PRO A 177 -14.57 8.29 30.33
CA PRO A 177 -15.44 7.73 31.36
C PRO A 177 -14.66 7.21 32.57
N LYS A 178 -15.20 7.38 33.79
CA LYS A 178 -14.50 6.99 35.03
C LYS A 178 -14.03 5.53 35.05
N SER A 179 -14.83 4.58 34.53
CA SER A 179 -14.43 3.17 34.46
C SER A 179 -13.26 2.94 33.51
N ALA A 180 -13.19 3.71 32.41
CA ALA A 180 -12.13 3.62 31.41
C ALA A 180 -10.82 4.28 31.88
N GLN A 181 -10.79 4.96 33.03
CA GLN A 181 -9.56 5.48 33.66
C GLN A 181 -8.77 4.35 34.34
N ILE A 182 -8.51 3.27 33.58
CA ILE A 182 -7.83 2.04 34.01
C ILE A 182 -6.48 2.32 34.71
N PRO A 183 -5.62 3.26 34.24
CA PRO A 183 -4.35 3.52 34.90
C PRO A 183 -4.49 3.91 36.38
N LEU A 184 -5.54 4.66 36.76
CA LEU A 184 -5.79 5.05 38.15
C LEU A 184 -6.09 3.81 39.01
N ALA A 185 -6.93 2.92 38.50
CA ALA A 185 -7.29 1.69 39.20
C ALA A 185 -6.08 0.77 39.41
N LEU A 186 -5.17 0.72 38.43
CA LEU A 186 -3.93 -0.05 38.54
C LEU A 186 -2.97 0.61 39.55
N ALA A 187 -2.71 1.91 39.42
CA ALA A 187 -1.79 2.63 40.29
C ALA A 187 -2.20 2.59 41.77
N ALA A 188 -3.50 2.72 42.07
CA ALA A 188 -4.04 2.58 43.41
C ALA A 188 -3.82 1.19 44.06
N ARG A 189 -3.46 0.17 43.26
CA ARG A 189 -3.15 -1.19 43.73
C ARG A 189 -1.65 -1.42 43.94
N GLY A 190 -0.80 -0.41 43.76
CA GLY A 190 0.66 -0.50 43.84
C GLY A 190 1.31 -0.96 42.54
N ILE A 191 0.67 -0.71 41.39
CA ILE A 191 1.22 -1.01 40.07
C ILE A 191 1.84 0.27 39.51
N GLN A 192 3.08 0.21 39.06
CA GLN A 192 3.70 1.33 38.37
C GLN A 192 3.18 1.36 36.93
N VAL A 193 2.64 2.49 36.49
CA VAL A 193 2.00 2.59 35.17
C VAL A 193 2.65 3.70 34.35
N VAL A 194 3.09 3.39 33.13
CA VAL A 194 3.51 4.39 32.16
C VAL A 194 2.47 4.52 31.05
N ILE A 195 2.19 5.76 30.65
CA ILE A 195 1.14 6.10 29.68
C ILE A 195 1.77 6.93 28.57
N PRO A 196 2.12 6.34 27.42
CA PRO A 196 2.65 7.10 26.29
C PRO A 196 1.56 7.96 25.65
N THR A 197 1.99 9.05 25.02
CA THR A 197 1.19 9.78 24.04
C THR A 197 1.14 9.00 22.74
N LEU A 198 -0.07 8.71 22.27
CA LEU A 198 -0.28 8.12 20.95
C LEU A 198 -0.48 9.22 19.91
N MET A 199 -0.12 8.93 18.67
CA MET A 199 -0.32 9.82 17.54
C MET A 199 -1.84 10.05 17.33
N SER A 200 -2.28 11.30 17.41
CA SER A 200 -3.71 11.64 17.42
C SER A 200 -4.37 11.58 16.04
N ARG A 201 -5.71 11.60 16.00
CA ARG A 201 -6.48 11.72 14.75
C ARG A 201 -6.73 13.17 14.32
N ASP A 202 -6.16 14.15 15.02
CA ASP A 202 -6.13 15.54 14.56
C ASP A 202 -5.25 15.69 13.32
N ALA A 203 -5.32 16.84 12.65
CA ALA A 203 -4.62 17.11 11.39
C ALA A 203 -3.77 18.39 11.41
N ASP A 204 -3.56 18.98 12.58
CA ASP A 204 -3.00 20.33 12.72
C ASP A 204 -1.53 20.42 12.31
N PHE A 205 -0.79 19.30 12.37
CA PHE A 205 0.61 19.21 11.97
C PHE A 205 0.82 18.50 10.62
N SER A 206 -0.26 18.01 10.00
CA SER A 206 -0.20 17.23 8.76
C SER A 206 0.06 18.11 7.54
N GLY A 207 1.29 18.58 7.38
CA GLY A 207 1.68 19.49 6.32
C GLY A 207 3.11 19.99 6.40
N HIS A 208 3.41 20.98 5.57
CA HIS A 208 4.65 21.72 5.59
C HIS A 208 4.38 23.19 5.29
N PRO A 209 5.00 24.15 6.02
CA PRO A 209 4.73 25.58 5.85
C PRO A 209 5.01 26.12 4.44
N GLU A 210 6.00 25.55 3.74
CA GLU A 210 6.35 25.95 2.36
C GLU A 210 5.57 25.21 1.26
N VAL A 211 4.75 24.22 1.65
CA VAL A 211 3.92 23.45 0.72
C VAL A 211 2.46 23.82 0.95
N PHE A 212 1.79 23.10 1.85
CA PHE A 212 0.47 23.40 2.40
C PHE A 212 0.14 22.35 3.48
N TYR A 213 -0.86 22.65 4.31
CA TYR A 213 -1.40 21.70 5.29
C TYR A 213 -2.58 20.92 4.72
N THR A 214 -2.87 19.77 5.32
CA THR A 214 -3.92 18.84 4.89
C THR A 214 -4.90 18.54 6.03
N ASN A 215 -6.03 17.95 5.71
CA ASN A 215 -6.97 17.40 6.71
C ASN A 215 -6.67 15.93 7.08
N GLN A 216 -5.52 15.40 6.67
CA GLN A 216 -5.12 14.03 6.98
C GLN A 216 -4.87 13.91 8.49
N PRO A 217 -5.45 12.92 9.18
CA PRO A 217 -5.04 12.61 10.55
C PRO A 217 -3.52 12.49 10.66
N HIS A 218 -2.91 12.90 11.77
CA HIS A 218 -1.46 12.77 11.97
C HIS A 218 -1.01 11.31 11.75
N ARG A 219 -1.83 10.34 12.18
CA ARG A 219 -1.64 8.91 11.92
C ARG A 219 -1.58 8.56 10.43
N GLU A 220 -2.47 9.14 9.62
CA GLU A 220 -2.49 8.91 8.17
C GLU A 220 -1.29 9.55 7.49
N PHE A 221 -0.96 10.79 7.85
CA PHE A 221 0.17 11.51 7.26
C PHE A 221 1.48 10.72 7.49
N ILE A 222 1.74 10.27 8.72
CA ILE A 222 2.88 9.40 9.03
C ILE A 222 2.78 8.05 8.31
N TYR A 223 1.59 7.42 8.28
CA TYR A 223 1.37 6.13 7.60
C TYR A 223 1.81 6.19 6.14
N ARG A 224 1.42 7.22 5.39
CA ARG A 224 1.69 7.33 3.95
C ARG A 224 3.18 7.25 3.64
N MET A 225 3.99 8.02 4.36
CA MET A 225 5.45 8.04 4.21
C MET A 225 6.10 6.76 4.72
N ALA A 226 5.64 6.28 5.87
CA ALA A 226 6.20 5.09 6.51
C ALA A 226 5.94 3.82 5.69
N PHE A 227 4.76 3.69 5.07
CA PHE A 227 4.35 2.52 4.29
C PHE A 227 5.30 2.26 3.12
N GLU A 228 5.69 3.31 2.40
CA GLU A 228 6.71 3.29 1.34
C GLU A 228 8.07 2.80 1.82
N MET A 229 8.39 3.04 3.10
CA MET A 229 9.63 2.62 3.74
C MET A 229 9.52 1.26 4.46
N GLY A 230 8.42 0.53 4.27
CA GLY A 230 8.20 -0.74 4.97
C GLY A 230 8.09 -0.54 6.48
N ARG A 231 7.52 0.60 6.87
CA ARG A 231 7.21 0.99 8.24
C ARG A 231 5.74 1.30 8.36
N HIS A 232 5.26 1.43 9.59
CA HIS A 232 3.88 1.74 9.86
C HIS A 232 3.77 2.51 11.16
N VAL A 233 2.79 3.40 11.29
CA VAL A 233 2.55 4.16 12.54
C VAL A 233 2.33 3.22 13.73
N ILE A 234 1.60 2.11 13.50
CA ILE A 234 1.46 0.99 14.45
C ILE A 234 2.83 0.48 14.91
N GLY A 235 3.76 0.21 13.98
CA GLY A 235 5.09 -0.29 14.30
C GLY A 235 5.89 0.68 15.16
N TYR A 236 5.87 1.98 14.83
CA TYR A 236 6.51 3.00 15.64
C TYR A 236 5.94 3.05 17.06
N GLU A 237 4.61 2.98 17.22
CA GLU A 237 3.99 3.00 18.54
C GLU A 237 4.20 1.69 19.33
N VAL A 238 4.21 0.53 18.67
CA VAL A 238 4.60 -0.76 19.28
C VAL A 238 6.06 -0.70 19.75
N GLN A 239 6.96 -0.04 19.01
CA GLN A 239 8.33 0.21 19.46
C GLN A 239 8.37 1.10 20.70
N LYS A 240 7.50 2.12 20.83
CA LYS A 240 7.38 2.93 22.05
C LYS A 240 7.00 2.07 23.27
N VAL A 241 6.08 1.13 23.08
CA VAL A 241 5.69 0.17 24.13
C VAL A 241 6.85 -0.74 24.51
N MET A 242 7.52 -1.37 23.54
CA MET A 242 8.65 -2.26 23.81
C MET A 242 9.84 -1.51 24.44
N ALA A 243 10.06 -0.25 24.08
CA ALA A 243 11.06 0.60 24.73
C ALA A 243 10.72 0.86 26.20
N ALA A 244 9.44 1.05 26.55
CA ALA A 244 9.02 1.15 27.94
C ALA A 244 9.26 -0.16 28.71
N VAL A 245 9.03 -1.32 28.07
CA VAL A 245 9.36 -2.63 28.63
C VAL A 245 10.88 -2.78 28.83
N ASP A 246 11.70 -2.31 27.89
CA ASP A 246 13.17 -2.27 28.06
C ASP A 246 13.56 -1.46 29.31
N GLN A 247 12.91 -0.32 29.55
CA GLN A 247 13.18 0.50 30.73
C GLN A 247 12.73 -0.19 32.04
N PHE A 248 11.59 -0.87 32.02
CA PHE A 248 11.15 -1.68 33.15
C PHE A 248 12.13 -2.82 33.45
N GLU A 249 12.62 -3.53 32.44
CA GLU A 249 13.62 -4.59 32.64
C GLU A 249 14.94 -4.02 33.19
N ARG A 250 15.36 -2.85 32.71
CA ARG A 250 16.55 -2.14 33.22
C ARG A 250 16.41 -1.79 34.71
N LEU A 251 15.25 -1.23 35.10
CA LEU A 251 14.97 -0.89 36.50
C LEU A 251 14.93 -2.13 37.39
N ASP A 252 14.32 -3.22 36.94
CA ASP A 252 14.28 -4.50 37.66
C ASP A 252 15.69 -5.03 37.93
N LYS A 253 16.56 -5.00 36.92
CA LYS A 253 17.98 -5.38 37.07
C LYS A 253 18.71 -4.49 38.08
N GLN A 254 18.46 -3.18 38.09
CA GLN A 254 19.07 -2.24 39.04
C GLN A 254 18.57 -2.44 40.47
N GLU A 255 17.29 -2.75 40.64
CA GLU A 255 16.64 -2.97 41.95
C GLU A 255 16.85 -4.39 42.48
N GLY A 256 17.42 -5.30 41.68
CA GLY A 256 17.58 -6.71 42.04
C GLY A 256 16.25 -7.44 42.17
N ARG A 257 15.24 -7.06 41.36
CA ARG A 257 13.87 -7.59 41.39
C ARG A 257 13.46 -8.08 40.01
N ILE A 258 12.40 -8.89 39.96
CA ILE A 258 11.74 -9.29 38.72
C ILE A 258 10.24 -9.06 38.93
N LEU A 259 9.71 -8.02 38.30
CA LEU A 259 8.29 -7.67 38.42
C LEU A 259 7.53 -8.09 37.16
N PRO A 260 6.28 -8.56 37.29
CA PRO A 260 5.45 -8.86 36.14
C PRO A 260 5.12 -7.57 35.39
N VAL A 261 5.22 -7.63 34.06
CA VAL A 261 4.94 -6.56 33.11
C VAL A 261 3.62 -6.83 32.40
N GLY A 262 2.76 -5.82 32.31
CA GLY A 262 1.51 -5.89 31.56
C GLY A 262 1.37 -4.79 30.52
N VAL A 263 0.45 -4.98 29.58
CA VAL A 263 -0.01 -3.95 28.66
C VAL A 263 -1.54 -3.92 28.63
N VAL A 264 -2.12 -2.73 28.70
CA VAL A 264 -3.57 -2.55 28.55
C VAL A 264 -3.82 -1.40 27.59
N GLY A 265 -4.87 -1.49 26.78
CA GLY A 265 -5.29 -0.34 26.00
C GLY A 265 -6.77 -0.35 25.63
N VAL A 266 -7.24 0.82 25.19
CA VAL A 266 -8.63 1.07 24.77
C VAL A 266 -8.65 1.61 23.33
N GLY A 267 -9.53 1.11 22.47
CA GLY A 267 -9.66 1.58 21.09
C GLY A 267 -8.37 1.40 20.29
N GLU A 268 -7.78 2.48 19.78
CA GLU A 268 -6.46 2.42 19.13
C GLU A 268 -5.36 1.90 20.07
N GLY A 269 -5.42 2.24 21.36
CA GLY A 269 -4.51 1.69 22.35
C GLY A 269 -4.69 0.19 22.54
N ALA A 270 -5.90 -0.34 22.34
CA ALA A 270 -6.18 -1.77 22.43
C ALA A 270 -5.56 -2.54 21.24
N LEU A 271 -5.58 -1.96 20.03
CA LEU A 271 -4.81 -2.45 18.89
C LEU A 271 -3.33 -2.59 19.27
N LEU A 272 -2.74 -1.50 19.78
CA LEU A 272 -1.33 -1.49 20.17
C LEU A 272 -1.02 -2.46 21.32
N ALA A 273 -1.94 -2.64 22.27
CA ALA A 273 -1.79 -3.60 23.37
C ALA A 273 -1.77 -5.05 22.86
N LEU A 274 -2.70 -5.40 21.97
CA LEU A 274 -2.74 -6.71 21.31
C LEU A 274 -1.44 -6.97 20.53
N PHE A 275 -1.02 -5.99 19.73
CA PHE A 275 0.16 -6.11 18.87
C PHE A 275 1.45 -6.17 19.69
N SER A 276 1.56 -5.38 20.76
CA SER A 276 2.72 -5.41 21.66
C SER A 276 2.80 -6.71 22.44
N GLY A 277 1.65 -7.20 22.95
CA GLY A 277 1.56 -8.50 23.62
C GLY A 277 2.03 -9.64 22.72
N ALA A 278 1.67 -9.61 21.43
CA ALA A 278 2.13 -10.57 20.45
C ALA A 278 3.61 -10.40 20.06
N ALA A 279 4.10 -9.16 19.93
CA ALA A 279 5.47 -8.88 19.49
C ALA A 279 6.53 -9.17 20.57
N ASP A 280 6.22 -8.92 21.84
CA ASP A 280 7.18 -8.96 22.94
C ASP A 280 6.77 -10.00 24.00
N TYR A 281 7.56 -11.07 24.12
CA TYR A 281 7.29 -12.16 25.05
C TYR A 281 7.41 -11.76 26.53
N ARG A 282 8.07 -10.64 26.84
CA ARG A 282 8.26 -10.14 28.22
C ARG A 282 6.99 -9.58 28.84
N ILE A 283 5.91 -9.39 28.09
CA ILE A 283 4.63 -8.89 28.60
C ILE A 283 3.78 -10.07 29.09
N GLN A 284 3.59 -10.23 30.39
CA GLN A 284 2.89 -11.38 30.98
C GLN A 284 1.35 -11.30 30.93
N SER A 285 0.79 -10.10 30.84
CA SER A 285 -0.67 -9.90 30.78
C SER A 285 -1.01 -8.80 29.77
N THR A 286 -1.94 -9.09 28.86
CA THR A 286 -2.41 -8.16 27.83
C THR A 286 -3.91 -7.96 27.97
N TRP A 287 -4.39 -6.72 28.03
CA TRP A 287 -5.82 -6.39 28.04
C TRP A 287 -6.19 -5.51 26.85
N VAL A 288 -7.07 -6.04 26.00
CA VAL A 288 -7.53 -5.47 24.74
C VAL A 288 -8.98 -5.02 24.90
N ALA A 289 -9.22 -3.72 25.10
CA ALA A 289 -10.56 -3.18 25.29
C ALA A 289 -11.11 -2.50 24.02
N GLY A 290 -12.11 -3.12 23.40
CA GLY A 290 -12.91 -2.53 22.33
C GLY A 290 -12.27 -2.52 20.93
N TYR A 291 -11.29 -3.39 20.68
CA TYR A 291 -10.66 -3.55 19.35
C TYR A 291 -10.88 -4.94 18.73
N PHE A 292 -10.72 -6.01 19.52
CA PHE A 292 -10.65 -7.39 19.06
C PHE A 292 -11.92 -7.83 18.30
N GLN A 293 -11.80 -8.18 17.02
CA GLN A 293 -12.91 -8.64 16.18
C GLN A 293 -12.44 -9.31 14.88
N GLN A 294 -13.36 -9.87 14.09
CA GLN A 294 -13.06 -10.33 12.73
C GLN A 294 -12.52 -9.18 11.85
N ARG A 295 -11.44 -9.43 11.09
CA ARG A 295 -10.62 -8.37 10.46
C ARG A 295 -10.80 -8.25 8.95
N GLU A 296 -11.61 -9.08 8.32
CA GLU A 296 -11.82 -9.08 6.85
C GLU A 296 -12.45 -7.77 6.35
N GLY A 297 -13.05 -6.99 7.26
CA GLY A 297 -13.57 -5.65 7.01
C GLY A 297 -12.57 -4.49 7.20
N VAL A 298 -11.29 -4.75 7.52
CA VAL A 298 -10.30 -3.71 7.86
C VAL A 298 -10.12 -2.65 6.77
N TRP A 299 -10.38 -2.98 5.51
CA TRP A 299 -10.31 -2.04 4.39
C TRP A 299 -11.29 -0.86 4.52
N ARG A 300 -12.32 -0.96 5.37
CA ARG A 300 -13.28 0.12 5.68
C ARG A 300 -12.80 1.05 6.79
N GLU A 301 -11.87 0.58 7.62
CA GLU A 301 -11.30 1.35 8.72
C GLU A 301 -10.25 2.34 8.22
N PRO A 302 -9.96 3.44 8.94
CA PRO A 302 -8.98 4.43 8.50
C PRO A 302 -7.69 3.81 7.97
N ILE A 303 -7.12 4.40 6.91
CA ILE A 303 -6.04 3.77 6.13
C ILE A 303 -4.82 3.42 6.97
N TYR A 304 -4.57 4.15 8.07
CA TYR A 304 -3.52 3.86 9.04
C TYR A 304 -3.75 2.57 9.88
N ARG A 305 -4.78 1.78 9.59
CA ARG A 305 -4.98 0.40 10.10
C ARG A 305 -4.81 -0.67 9.03
N ASN A 306 -4.55 -0.29 7.77
CA ASN A 306 -4.38 -1.20 6.65
C ASN A 306 -2.93 -1.71 6.59
N VAL A 307 -2.70 -2.94 7.03
CA VAL A 307 -1.37 -3.53 7.11
C VAL A 307 -1.13 -4.46 5.91
N TRP A 308 -0.01 -4.27 5.22
CA TRP A 308 0.40 -5.12 4.10
C TRP A 308 0.55 -6.58 4.55
N SER A 309 0.01 -7.53 3.77
CA SER A 309 0.07 -8.97 4.03
C SER A 309 -0.56 -9.42 5.36
N GLN A 310 -1.31 -8.58 6.07
CA GLN A 310 -1.84 -8.96 7.38
C GLN A 310 -2.72 -10.20 7.33
N LEU A 311 -3.73 -10.24 6.47
CA LEU A 311 -4.75 -11.28 6.46
C LEU A 311 -4.34 -12.53 5.69
N THR A 312 -3.13 -12.59 5.13
CA THR A 312 -2.55 -13.85 4.65
C THR A 312 -2.21 -14.79 5.82
N GLU A 313 -1.95 -14.24 7.01
CA GLU A 313 -1.42 -14.97 8.17
C GLU A 313 -2.06 -14.59 9.51
N PHE A 314 -2.48 -13.33 9.70
CA PHE A 314 -2.78 -12.72 10.99
C PHE A 314 -4.13 -12.00 11.03
N GLY A 315 -5.17 -12.62 11.60
CA GLY A 315 -6.27 -11.86 12.21
C GLY A 315 -6.05 -11.69 13.70
N ASP A 316 -7.02 -11.09 14.37
CA ASP A 316 -6.90 -10.82 15.81
C ASP A 316 -6.78 -12.12 16.61
N ALA A 317 -7.43 -13.21 16.17
CA ALA A 317 -7.28 -14.54 16.79
C ALA A 317 -5.84 -15.06 16.74
N GLU A 318 -5.18 -15.00 15.58
CA GLU A 318 -3.79 -15.42 15.43
C GLU A 318 -2.82 -14.51 16.21
N ILE A 319 -3.10 -13.21 16.24
CA ILE A 319 -2.28 -12.27 17.02
C ILE A 319 -2.43 -12.58 18.52
N ALA A 320 -3.64 -12.86 19.00
CA ALA A 320 -3.88 -13.30 20.38
C ALA A 320 -3.26 -14.68 20.66
N ALA A 321 -3.21 -15.59 19.69
CA ALA A 321 -2.54 -16.89 19.84
C ALA A 321 -1.05 -16.72 20.16
N MET A 322 -0.37 -15.73 19.57
CA MET A 322 1.04 -15.43 19.88
C MET A 322 1.27 -14.89 21.31
N ILE A 323 0.20 -14.52 22.02
CA ILE A 323 0.30 -14.14 23.44
C ILE A 323 0.47 -15.38 24.31
N ALA A 324 -0.12 -16.52 23.95
CA ALA A 324 0.04 -17.78 24.68
C ALA A 324 1.53 -18.15 24.87
N PRO A 325 1.91 -18.72 26.03
CA PRO A 325 1.08 -19.13 27.17
C PRO A 325 0.67 -17.99 28.12
N ARG A 326 0.96 -16.72 27.79
CA ARG A 326 0.72 -15.55 28.68
C ARG A 326 -0.75 -15.14 28.65
N SER A 327 -1.16 -14.27 29.58
CA SER A 327 -2.57 -13.92 29.77
C SER A 327 -3.07 -12.91 28.73
N CYS A 328 -4.24 -13.15 28.15
CA CYS A 328 -4.92 -12.25 27.22
C CYS A 328 -6.38 -12.04 27.65
N VAL A 329 -6.73 -10.79 27.96
CA VAL A 329 -8.07 -10.36 28.35
C VAL A 329 -8.68 -9.56 27.21
N ILE A 330 -9.79 -10.05 26.66
CA ILE A 330 -10.54 -9.36 25.61
C ILE A 330 -11.79 -8.77 26.26
N GLU A 331 -11.91 -7.45 26.19
CA GLU A 331 -13.10 -6.73 26.66
C GLU A 331 -13.83 -6.12 25.46
N ALA A 332 -15.03 -6.61 25.18
CA ALA A 332 -15.96 -5.96 24.27
C ALA A 332 -16.60 -4.77 24.99
N CYS A 333 -16.34 -3.56 24.49
CA CYS A 333 -16.81 -2.31 25.09
C CYS A 333 -16.90 -1.20 24.04
N ALA A 334 -17.55 -0.10 24.40
CA ALA A 334 -17.52 1.14 23.64
C ALA A 334 -16.12 1.75 23.60
N VAL A 335 -15.82 2.37 22.46
CA VAL A 335 -14.60 3.12 22.16
C VAL A 335 -15.01 4.39 21.38
N PRO A 336 -14.13 5.40 21.26
CA PRO A 336 -14.38 6.52 20.36
C PRO A 336 -14.70 6.04 18.93
N VAL A 337 -15.82 6.52 18.41
CA VAL A 337 -16.31 6.22 17.04
C VAL A 337 -15.74 7.28 16.09
N VAL A 338 -15.41 6.88 14.86
CA VAL A 338 -14.94 7.76 13.80
C VAL A 338 -15.86 7.60 12.59
N ASP A 339 -16.54 8.67 12.18
CA ASP A 339 -17.51 8.67 11.07
C ASP A 339 -16.88 9.04 9.71
N GLY A 340 -15.59 9.37 9.71
CA GLY A 340 -14.85 9.82 8.52
C GLY A 340 -13.57 10.57 8.91
N PRO A 341 -12.74 10.97 7.93
CA PRO A 341 -11.59 11.82 8.21
C PRO A 341 -12.04 13.21 8.71
N PRO A 342 -11.17 13.94 9.43
CA PRO A 342 -11.44 15.32 9.85
C PRO A 342 -11.84 16.21 8.67
N ALA A 343 -12.80 17.12 8.88
CA ALA A 343 -13.10 18.15 7.89
C ALA A 343 -11.91 19.09 7.73
N PRO A 344 -11.58 19.55 6.50
CA PRO A 344 -10.48 20.50 6.29
C PRO A 344 -10.77 21.83 6.99
N LYS A 345 -9.84 22.27 7.85
CA LYS A 345 -9.85 23.62 8.44
C LYS A 345 -9.45 24.66 7.39
N LYS A 346 -9.68 25.94 7.67
CA LYS A 346 -9.28 27.05 6.78
C LYS A 346 -7.76 26.96 6.51
N GLY A 347 -7.39 26.88 5.23
CA GLY A 347 -5.98 26.75 4.80
C GLY A 347 -5.49 25.30 4.63
N GLN A 348 -6.29 24.30 5.00
CA GLN A 348 -5.99 22.89 4.76
C GLN A 348 -6.62 22.38 3.46
N ARG A 349 -5.93 21.47 2.77
CA ARG A 349 -6.48 20.73 1.62
C ARG A 349 -7.22 19.47 2.06
N ALA A 350 -8.35 19.20 1.42
CA ALA A 350 -9.08 17.94 1.52
C ALA A 350 -8.33 16.83 0.75
N SER A 351 -7.63 15.96 1.46
CA SER A 351 -6.82 14.87 0.88
C SER A 351 -6.82 13.59 1.70
N ALA A 352 -7.44 13.58 2.88
CA ALA A 352 -7.54 12.41 3.75
C ALA A 352 -8.33 11.26 3.11
N ALA A 353 -7.87 10.03 3.35
CA ALA A 353 -8.56 8.82 2.92
C ALA A 353 -9.86 8.61 3.73
N PRO A 354 -10.92 8.06 3.12
CA PRO A 354 -12.14 7.73 3.84
C PRO A 354 -11.90 6.58 4.82
N GLY A 355 -12.65 6.52 5.92
CA GLY A 355 -12.62 5.37 6.82
C GLY A 355 -13.41 5.62 8.09
N VAL A 356 -13.94 4.53 8.66
CA VAL A 356 -14.78 4.59 9.86
C VAL A 356 -14.30 3.65 10.94
N ILE A 357 -14.49 4.02 12.21
CA ILE A 357 -14.27 3.13 13.36
C ILE A 357 -15.60 3.02 14.07
N ASP A 358 -16.22 1.85 14.01
CA ASP A 358 -17.44 1.51 14.76
C ASP A 358 -17.09 0.70 16.02
N ILE A 359 -18.03 0.66 16.97
CA ILE A 359 -17.97 -0.28 18.10
C ILE A 359 -18.00 -1.71 17.56
N ALA A 360 -17.06 -2.55 18.02
CA ALA A 360 -16.98 -3.95 17.62
C ALA A 360 -18.28 -4.70 17.90
N LYS A 361 -18.84 -5.35 16.87
CA LYS A 361 -20.11 -6.08 17.01
C LYS A 361 -19.90 -7.29 17.91
N PRO A 362 -20.73 -7.52 18.95
CA PRO A 362 -20.56 -8.66 19.86
C PRO A 362 -20.46 -10.02 19.17
N ALA A 363 -21.21 -10.23 18.07
CA ALA A 363 -21.13 -11.46 17.28
C ALA A 363 -19.74 -11.65 16.62
N SER A 364 -19.15 -10.57 16.10
CA SER A 364 -17.81 -10.58 15.50
C SER A 364 -16.73 -10.87 16.55
N VAL A 365 -16.83 -10.21 17.72
CA VAL A 365 -15.91 -10.47 18.86
C VAL A 365 -15.99 -11.94 19.29
N LYS A 366 -17.20 -12.49 19.46
CA LYS A 366 -17.39 -13.90 19.84
C LYS A 366 -16.84 -14.84 18.79
N ALA A 367 -17.10 -14.60 17.51
CA ALA A 367 -16.62 -15.45 16.41
C ALA A 367 -15.08 -15.49 16.38
N GLU A 368 -14.43 -14.34 16.50
CA GLU A 368 -12.97 -14.27 16.51
C GLU A 368 -12.37 -14.88 17.79
N PHE A 369 -13.04 -14.73 18.94
CA PHE A 369 -12.59 -15.34 20.20
C PHE A 369 -12.62 -16.87 20.13
N GLN A 370 -13.67 -17.43 19.52
CA GLN A 370 -13.81 -18.87 19.33
C GLN A 370 -12.73 -19.47 18.42
N ARG A 371 -12.08 -18.67 17.58
CA ARG A 371 -10.95 -19.15 16.75
C ARG A 371 -9.67 -19.33 17.54
N VAL A 372 -9.41 -18.50 18.56
CA VAL A 372 -8.20 -18.58 19.40
C VAL A 372 -8.36 -19.50 20.61
N LEU A 373 -9.58 -19.68 21.12
CA LEU A 373 -9.86 -20.51 22.29
C LEU A 373 -9.25 -21.93 22.23
N PRO A 374 -9.35 -22.70 21.11
CA PRO A 374 -8.78 -24.04 21.03
C PRO A 374 -7.26 -24.10 21.25
N ILE A 375 -6.54 -23.03 20.91
CA ILE A 375 -5.08 -22.95 21.11
C ILE A 375 -4.76 -22.90 22.61
N PHE A 376 -5.48 -22.07 23.37
CA PHE A 376 -5.33 -22.01 24.82
C PHE A 376 -5.80 -23.30 25.50
N GLU A 377 -6.84 -23.96 24.97
CA GLU A 377 -7.32 -25.25 25.47
C GLU A 377 -6.29 -26.36 25.32
N GLN A 378 -5.67 -26.50 24.14
CA GLN A 378 -4.65 -27.51 23.88
C GLN A 378 -3.39 -27.30 24.73
N LEU A 379 -3.08 -26.05 25.10
CA LEU A 379 -1.98 -25.73 26.01
C LEU A 379 -2.33 -25.91 27.50
N GLY A 380 -3.59 -26.21 27.85
CA GLY A 380 -4.08 -26.32 29.23
C GLY A 380 -4.17 -24.97 29.96
N LEU A 381 -4.47 -23.91 29.22
CA LEU A 381 -4.40 -22.50 29.66
C LEU A 381 -5.72 -21.74 29.43
N GLN A 382 -6.87 -22.42 29.51
CA GLN A 382 -8.18 -21.78 29.30
C GLN A 382 -8.37 -20.56 30.21
N GLN A 383 -7.87 -20.63 31.44
CA GLN A 383 -7.93 -19.54 32.42
C GLN A 383 -7.07 -18.32 32.07
N ASN A 384 -6.13 -18.44 31.12
CA ASN A 384 -5.29 -17.34 30.66
C ASN A 384 -5.91 -16.54 29.51
N LEU A 385 -7.04 -17.00 28.95
CA LEU A 385 -7.78 -16.30 27.91
C LEU A 385 -9.17 -15.95 28.44
N SER A 386 -9.55 -14.68 28.41
CA SER A 386 -10.89 -14.26 28.85
C SER A 386 -11.60 -13.35 27.87
N LEU A 387 -12.93 -13.47 27.84
CA LEU A 387 -13.83 -12.59 27.09
C LEU A 387 -14.83 -11.97 28.06
N VAL A 388 -14.88 -10.64 28.08
CA VAL A 388 -15.74 -9.85 28.96
C VAL A 388 -16.58 -8.89 28.11
N PHE A 389 -17.89 -8.81 28.39
CA PHE A 389 -18.78 -7.84 27.75
C PHE A 389 -19.13 -6.74 28.74
N SER A 390 -18.68 -5.52 28.46
CA SER A 390 -19.09 -4.34 29.20
C SER A 390 -20.38 -3.81 28.60
N GLY A 391 -21.49 -3.88 29.36
CA GLY A 391 -22.82 -3.47 28.90
C GLY A 391 -23.19 -4.10 27.55
N GLU A 392 -23.14 -5.43 27.44
CA GLU A 392 -23.38 -6.17 26.18
C GLU A 392 -22.46 -5.80 25.01
N GLY A 393 -21.32 -5.13 25.28
CA GLY A 393 -20.35 -4.68 24.27
C GLY A 393 -20.41 -3.19 23.97
N THR A 394 -21.34 -2.44 24.54
CA THR A 394 -21.51 -0.99 24.31
C THR A 394 -21.34 -0.14 25.57
N GLY A 395 -21.11 -0.77 26.71
CA GLY A 395 -20.70 -0.10 27.95
C GLY A 395 -19.25 0.39 27.88
N PRO A 396 -18.83 1.30 28.77
CA PRO A 396 -17.47 1.81 28.79
C PRO A 396 -16.46 0.72 29.17
N ALA A 397 -15.20 0.88 28.72
CA ALA A 397 -14.09 0.02 29.09
C ALA A 397 -13.81 0.02 30.61
N GLY A 398 -13.02 -0.94 31.06
CA GLY A 398 -12.50 -0.98 32.43
C GLY A 398 -13.43 -1.68 33.43
N SER A 399 -14.18 -2.68 32.99
CA SER A 399 -15.04 -3.47 33.88
C SER A 399 -14.26 -4.16 35.00
N GLY A 400 -14.91 -4.36 36.15
CA GLY A 400 -14.30 -5.02 37.30
C GLY A 400 -13.83 -6.46 37.00
N LYS A 401 -14.53 -7.19 36.12
CA LYS A 401 -14.15 -8.53 35.69
C LYS A 401 -12.89 -8.51 34.82
N ALA A 402 -12.82 -7.64 33.81
CA ALA A 402 -11.63 -7.53 32.96
C ALA A 402 -10.39 -7.10 33.77
N LEU A 403 -10.56 -6.16 34.73
CA LEU A 403 -9.50 -5.81 35.68
C LEU A 403 -9.06 -7.01 36.53
N ALA A 404 -10.00 -7.85 36.99
CA ALA A 404 -9.66 -9.04 37.76
C ALA A 404 -8.84 -10.05 36.97
N ASP A 405 -9.23 -10.33 35.74
CA ASP A 405 -8.53 -11.25 34.86
C ASP A 405 -7.13 -10.72 34.49
N PHE A 406 -7.02 -9.40 34.25
CA PHE A 406 -5.74 -8.79 33.94
C PHE A 406 -4.75 -8.88 35.11
N LEU A 407 -5.22 -8.63 36.34
CA LEU A 407 -4.43 -8.77 37.57
C LEU A 407 -4.06 -10.23 37.85
N PHE A 408 -4.93 -11.19 37.50
CA PHE A 408 -4.62 -12.61 37.56
C PHE A 408 -3.41 -12.95 36.68
N GLY A 409 -3.37 -12.46 35.43
CA GLY A 409 -2.22 -12.63 34.53
C GLY A 409 -0.92 -12.01 35.08
N LEU A 410 -1.03 -10.90 35.82
CA LEU A 410 0.10 -10.28 36.54
C LEU A 410 0.44 -10.99 37.86
N ARG A 411 -0.25 -12.08 38.23
CA ARG A 411 -0.07 -12.81 39.50
C ARG A 411 -0.32 -11.94 40.74
N ILE A 412 -1.14 -10.89 40.62
CA ILE A 412 -1.50 -10.01 41.73
C ILE A 412 -2.82 -10.50 42.33
N ARG A 413 -2.78 -10.90 43.61
CA ARG A 413 -3.99 -11.28 44.34
C ARG A 413 -4.88 -10.05 44.55
N GLN A 414 -6.16 -10.15 44.18
CA GLN A 414 -7.14 -9.13 44.50
C GLN A 414 -7.43 -9.12 46.00
N ASN A 415 -7.35 -7.94 46.61
CA ASN A 415 -7.86 -7.73 47.96
C ASN A 415 -9.38 -7.47 47.88
N LYS A 416 -10.18 -8.19 48.66
CA LYS A 416 -11.64 -7.99 48.73
C LYS A 416 -12.03 -6.65 49.37
N LYS A 417 -11.09 -5.94 50.01
CA LYS A 417 -11.32 -4.60 50.54
C LYS A 417 -11.57 -3.62 49.40
N LEU A 418 -12.66 -2.85 49.51
CA LEU A 418 -12.99 -1.77 48.59
C LEU A 418 -11.81 -0.78 48.57
N ILE A 419 -11.28 -0.50 47.39
CA ILE A 419 -10.28 0.57 47.23
C ILE A 419 -11.06 1.88 47.14
N PRO A 420 -10.76 2.89 47.97
CA PRO A 420 -11.40 4.18 47.88
C PRO A 420 -11.26 4.77 46.47
N PRO A 421 -12.24 5.57 46.01
CA PRO A 421 -12.08 6.35 44.80
C PRO A 421 -10.77 7.15 44.81
N VAL A 422 -10.04 7.12 43.70
CA VAL A 422 -8.82 7.89 43.54
C VAL A 422 -9.20 9.32 43.17
N GLU A 423 -8.83 10.28 44.01
CA GLU A 423 -8.92 11.70 43.69
C GLU A 423 -7.49 12.25 43.52
N LEU A 424 -7.18 12.69 42.30
CA LEU A 424 -5.89 13.31 42.01
C LEU A 424 -5.93 14.81 42.32
N GLN A 425 -4.96 15.26 43.11
CA GLN A 425 -4.74 16.67 43.38
C GLN A 425 -3.63 17.18 42.48
N ARG A 426 -3.86 18.25 41.72
CA ARG A 426 -2.82 18.89 40.91
C ARG A 426 -1.77 19.52 41.82
N THR A 427 -0.51 19.34 41.46
CA THR A 427 0.61 19.88 42.23
C THR A 427 0.98 21.27 41.69
N ALA A 428 0.91 22.31 42.53
CA ALA A 428 1.16 23.70 42.10
C ALA A 428 2.62 23.94 41.63
N SER A 429 3.58 23.18 42.16
CA SER A 429 4.98 23.18 41.72
C SER A 429 5.24 22.28 40.52
N GLY A 430 4.24 21.54 40.03
CA GLY A 430 4.37 20.67 38.87
C GLY A 430 4.59 21.45 37.58
N ILE A 431 5.36 20.87 36.68
CA ILE A 431 5.53 21.41 35.33
C ILE A 431 4.20 21.42 34.57
N LEU A 432 3.96 22.47 33.80
CA LEU A 432 2.84 22.54 32.87
C LEU A 432 3.24 21.83 31.57
N VAL A 433 2.64 20.67 31.33
CA VAL A 433 2.80 19.94 30.06
C VAL A 433 1.68 20.36 29.14
N ASP A 434 2.02 20.93 27.98
CA ASP A 434 1.05 21.17 26.90
C ASP A 434 0.90 19.89 26.06
N PRO A 435 -0.27 19.22 26.07
CA PRO A 435 -0.49 18.03 25.27
C PRO A 435 -0.34 18.30 23.76
N ASN A 436 -0.62 19.51 23.28
CA ASN A 436 -0.51 19.85 21.87
C ASN A 436 0.96 19.96 21.43
N ALA A 437 1.79 20.71 22.19
CA ALA A 437 3.23 20.75 21.95
C ALA A 437 3.88 19.36 22.01
N ARG A 438 3.43 18.50 22.94
CA ARG A 438 3.88 17.11 23.01
C ARG A 438 3.46 16.31 21.77
N GLN A 439 2.25 16.49 21.26
CA GLN A 439 1.82 15.86 19.99
C GLN A 439 2.69 16.32 18.81
N GLU A 440 2.93 17.62 18.69
CA GLU A 440 3.78 18.20 17.64
C GLU A 440 5.20 17.61 17.67
N GLN A 441 5.80 17.53 18.86
CA GLN A 441 7.12 16.92 19.04
C GLN A 441 7.12 15.46 18.58
N GLN A 442 6.15 14.65 19.03
CA GLN A 442 6.07 13.24 18.68
C GLN A 442 5.81 13.02 17.19
N PHE A 443 5.08 13.94 16.54
CA PHE A 443 4.87 13.94 15.09
C PHE A 443 6.16 14.27 14.34
N ASN A 444 6.84 15.34 14.73
CA ASN A 444 8.09 15.77 14.12
C ASN A 444 9.19 14.71 14.22
N GLU A 445 9.30 14.02 15.36
CA GLU A 445 10.25 12.92 15.55
C GLU A 445 9.97 11.74 14.60
N MET A 446 8.71 11.28 14.50
CA MET A 446 8.33 10.21 13.56
C MET A 446 8.53 10.62 12.09
N ASN A 447 8.21 11.88 11.77
CA ASN A 447 8.44 12.43 10.44
C ASN A 447 9.94 12.45 10.12
N ALA A 448 10.76 13.06 10.97
CA ALA A 448 12.21 13.16 10.78
C ALA A 448 12.88 11.80 10.63
N PHE A 449 12.51 10.82 11.46
CA PHE A 449 13.00 9.45 11.34
C PHE A 449 12.65 8.84 9.98
N THR A 450 11.42 9.00 9.52
CA THR A 450 10.97 8.47 8.23
C THR A 450 11.65 9.17 7.04
N GLN A 451 11.85 10.50 7.12
CA GLN A 451 12.59 11.25 6.11
C GLN A 451 14.06 10.82 6.04
N GLU A 452 14.65 10.48 7.18
CA GLU A 452 16.02 9.99 7.22
C GLU A 452 16.14 8.55 6.65
N LEU A 453 15.15 7.68 6.90
CA LEU A 453 15.04 6.40 6.20
C LEU A 453 14.95 6.59 4.68
N LEU A 454 14.12 7.53 4.22
CA LEU A 454 14.01 7.89 2.80
C LEU A 454 15.36 8.34 2.22
N ASN A 455 16.09 9.20 2.92
CA ASN A 455 17.40 9.69 2.46
C ASN A 455 18.44 8.56 2.32
N ARG A 456 18.37 7.54 3.17
CA ARG A 456 19.25 6.35 3.09
C ARG A 456 18.75 5.29 2.10
N SER A 457 17.49 5.35 1.68
CA SER A 457 16.80 4.27 0.94
C SER A 457 17.56 3.74 -0.28
N ALA A 458 18.15 4.64 -1.07
CA ALA A 458 18.92 4.29 -2.25
C ALA A 458 20.12 3.37 -1.94
N ARG A 459 20.76 3.49 -0.76
CA ARG A 459 21.89 2.65 -0.37
C ARG A 459 21.48 1.19 -0.17
N TYR A 460 20.28 0.95 0.37
CA TYR A 460 19.75 -0.40 0.53
C TYR A 460 19.46 -1.04 -0.83
N ARG A 461 18.89 -0.26 -1.76
CA ARG A 461 18.68 -0.73 -3.14
C ARG A 461 20.00 -0.99 -3.86
N ASP A 462 21.00 -0.10 -3.75
CA ASP A 462 22.32 -0.31 -4.37
C ASP A 462 23.02 -1.58 -3.86
N ALA A 463 22.88 -1.90 -2.56
CA ALA A 463 23.43 -3.12 -1.98
C ALA A 463 22.77 -4.40 -2.53
N GLU A 464 21.45 -4.36 -2.78
CA GLU A 464 20.68 -5.48 -3.32
C GLU A 464 20.88 -5.65 -4.84
N TRP A 465 20.79 -4.55 -5.58
CA TRP A 465 20.80 -4.56 -7.05
C TRP A 465 22.21 -4.59 -7.63
N GLN A 466 23.20 -4.09 -6.89
CA GLN A 466 24.62 -4.10 -7.27
C GLN A 466 24.82 -3.59 -8.72
N PRO A 467 24.40 -2.35 -9.06
CA PRO A 467 24.34 -1.89 -10.45
C PRO A 467 25.69 -1.98 -11.21
N GLY A 468 26.83 -1.94 -10.50
CA GLY A 468 28.16 -2.12 -11.10
C GLY A 468 28.57 -3.57 -11.40
N LYS A 469 27.78 -4.58 -11.00
CA LYS A 469 28.06 -6.02 -11.19
C LYS A 469 27.92 -6.46 -12.65
N TYR A 470 26.99 -5.87 -13.40
CA TYR A 470 26.60 -6.37 -14.72
C TYR A 470 27.29 -5.57 -15.84
N THR A 471 28.30 -6.18 -16.43
CA THR A 471 29.09 -5.60 -17.54
C THR A 471 28.74 -6.18 -18.91
N SER A 472 27.74 -7.07 -18.98
CA SER A 472 27.19 -7.59 -20.23
C SER A 472 25.76 -8.09 -20.04
N VAL A 473 25.00 -8.12 -21.14
CA VAL A 473 23.63 -8.67 -21.15
C VAL A 473 23.59 -10.11 -20.64
N ALA A 474 24.54 -10.95 -21.05
CA ALA A 474 24.57 -12.35 -20.64
C ALA A 474 24.77 -12.54 -19.12
N LEU A 475 25.45 -11.62 -18.44
CA LEU A 475 25.56 -11.64 -16.97
C LEU A 475 24.25 -11.21 -16.30
N TRP A 476 23.60 -10.18 -16.84
CA TRP A 476 22.32 -9.72 -16.33
C TRP A 476 21.23 -10.77 -16.48
N GLU A 477 21.07 -11.36 -17.67
CA GLU A 477 20.03 -12.37 -17.93
C GLU A 477 20.14 -13.60 -17.03
N LYS A 478 21.34 -13.94 -16.56
CA LYS A 478 21.55 -15.04 -15.58
C LYS A 478 21.03 -14.72 -14.18
N ASP A 479 20.96 -13.45 -13.78
CA ASP A 479 20.53 -13.03 -12.43
C ASP A 479 19.18 -12.32 -12.43
N ALA A 480 18.72 -11.76 -13.56
CA ALA A 480 17.60 -10.83 -13.64
C ALA A 480 16.28 -11.36 -13.07
N ASP A 481 16.05 -12.68 -13.09
CA ASP A 481 14.83 -13.28 -12.52
C ASP A 481 14.80 -13.17 -10.99
N ARG A 482 15.95 -13.21 -10.30
CA ARG A 482 16.01 -13.06 -8.84
C ARG A 482 15.46 -11.72 -8.33
N PRO A 483 15.96 -10.53 -8.76
CA PRO A 483 15.37 -9.27 -8.35
C PRO A 483 13.97 -9.07 -8.95
N ARG A 484 13.65 -9.66 -10.12
CA ARG A 484 12.29 -9.63 -10.68
C ARG A 484 11.29 -10.32 -9.74
N ASP A 485 11.60 -11.53 -9.28
CA ASP A 485 10.75 -12.27 -8.36
C ASP A 485 10.64 -11.55 -7.02
N LYS A 486 11.74 -10.98 -6.50
CA LYS A 486 11.69 -10.14 -5.29
C LYS A 486 10.73 -8.97 -5.44
N VAL A 487 10.81 -8.21 -6.54
CA VAL A 487 9.89 -7.08 -6.80
C VAL A 487 8.44 -7.59 -6.92
N TYR A 488 8.22 -8.70 -7.64
CA TYR A 488 6.89 -9.27 -7.78
C TYR A 488 6.32 -9.66 -6.41
N ASP A 489 7.08 -10.39 -5.60
CA ASP A 489 6.60 -10.97 -4.35
C ASP A 489 6.48 -9.92 -3.23
N GLU A 490 7.38 -8.94 -3.17
CA GLU A 490 7.40 -7.95 -2.10
C GLU A 490 6.55 -6.69 -2.39
N LEU A 491 6.46 -6.24 -3.66
CA LEU A 491 5.74 -5.00 -4.02
C LEU A 491 4.42 -5.25 -4.73
N ILE A 492 4.41 -6.19 -5.69
CA ILE A 492 3.26 -6.38 -6.55
C ILE A 492 2.24 -7.30 -5.88
N GLY A 493 2.68 -8.47 -5.42
CA GLY A 493 1.82 -9.56 -4.97
C GLY A 493 1.28 -10.41 -6.12
N ARG A 494 1.40 -11.73 -6.00
CA ARG A 494 0.86 -12.68 -6.99
C ARG A 494 -0.60 -13.02 -6.70
N LEU A 495 -1.39 -13.17 -7.76
CA LEU A 495 -2.67 -13.86 -7.64
C LEU A 495 -2.43 -15.37 -7.59
N PRO A 496 -3.21 -16.13 -6.80
CA PRO A 496 -3.20 -17.59 -6.86
C PRO A 496 -3.42 -18.07 -8.29
N ALA A 497 -2.67 -19.08 -8.70
CA ALA A 497 -2.93 -19.74 -9.98
C ALA A 497 -4.34 -20.35 -9.95
N PRO A 498 -5.11 -20.26 -11.05
CA PRO A 498 -6.41 -20.91 -11.11
C PRO A 498 -6.24 -22.44 -11.12
N GLU A 499 -7.14 -23.16 -10.48
CA GLU A 499 -7.13 -24.64 -10.46
C GLU A 499 -7.29 -25.25 -11.87
N GLN A 500 -7.95 -24.52 -12.76
CA GLN A 500 -8.18 -24.91 -14.15
C GLN A 500 -7.86 -23.74 -15.10
N PRO A 501 -7.40 -24.03 -16.34
CA PRO A 501 -7.19 -22.99 -17.34
C PRO A 501 -8.47 -22.18 -17.60
N VAL A 502 -8.36 -20.86 -17.49
CA VAL A 502 -9.47 -19.95 -17.79
C VAL A 502 -9.51 -19.69 -19.31
N PRO A 503 -10.58 -20.03 -20.04
CA PRO A 503 -10.69 -19.71 -21.47
C PRO A 503 -10.79 -18.19 -21.68
N LEU A 504 -10.27 -17.67 -22.80
CA LEU A 504 -10.27 -16.22 -23.07
C LEU A 504 -11.68 -15.63 -23.21
N ASN A 505 -12.66 -16.42 -23.67
CA ASN A 505 -14.07 -16.02 -23.84
C ASN A 505 -14.25 -14.62 -24.47
N VAL A 506 -13.46 -14.37 -25.53
CA VAL A 506 -13.34 -13.04 -26.11
C VAL A 506 -14.66 -12.56 -26.68
N LYS A 507 -15.05 -11.36 -26.29
CA LYS A 507 -16.25 -10.67 -26.75
C LYS A 507 -15.87 -9.35 -27.40
N THR A 508 -16.44 -9.04 -28.56
CA THR A 508 -16.15 -7.79 -29.27
C THR A 508 -17.40 -7.11 -29.81
N ARG A 509 -17.33 -5.79 -29.97
CA ARG A 509 -18.30 -4.98 -30.72
C ARG A 509 -17.58 -3.85 -31.44
N LYS A 510 -18.00 -3.52 -32.67
CA LYS A 510 -17.49 -2.34 -33.36
C LYS A 510 -17.98 -1.06 -32.68
N VAL A 511 -17.07 -0.16 -32.35
CA VAL A 511 -17.36 1.12 -31.68
C VAL A 511 -16.90 2.35 -32.48
N LEU A 512 -16.01 2.16 -33.46
CA LEU A 512 -15.53 3.22 -34.34
C LEU A 512 -15.48 2.75 -35.79
N GLN A 513 -15.95 3.62 -36.69
CA GLN A 513 -15.80 3.49 -38.13
C GLN A 513 -15.22 4.81 -38.65
N HIS A 514 -13.97 4.78 -39.09
CA HIS A 514 -13.26 5.91 -39.68
C HIS A 514 -12.81 5.52 -41.11
N ASP A 515 -12.47 6.49 -41.95
CA ASP A 515 -12.08 6.24 -43.35
C ASP A 515 -10.78 5.43 -43.45
N GLN A 516 -9.86 5.64 -42.51
CA GLN A 516 -8.54 4.99 -42.45
C GLN A 516 -8.45 3.79 -41.50
N TYR A 517 -9.36 3.62 -40.55
CA TYR A 517 -9.31 2.53 -39.56
C TYR A 517 -10.69 2.16 -39.01
N GLN A 518 -10.78 1.01 -38.35
CA GLN A 518 -11.92 0.56 -37.57
C GLN A 518 -11.52 0.33 -36.11
N GLY A 519 -12.44 0.55 -35.18
CA GLY A 519 -12.22 0.32 -33.75
C GLY A 519 -13.23 -0.67 -33.16
N PHE A 520 -12.73 -1.63 -32.41
CA PHE A 520 -13.52 -2.66 -31.73
C PHE A 520 -13.27 -2.60 -30.24
N GLU A 521 -14.32 -2.48 -29.44
CA GLU A 521 -14.20 -2.69 -28.00
C GLU A 521 -14.16 -4.19 -27.73
N VAL A 522 -13.22 -4.60 -26.88
CA VAL A 522 -12.88 -5.99 -26.60
C VAL A 522 -12.97 -6.22 -25.10
N MET A 523 -13.50 -7.38 -24.72
CA MET A 523 -13.46 -7.89 -23.35
C MET A 523 -13.08 -9.37 -23.37
N LEU A 524 -12.24 -9.79 -22.44
CA LEU A 524 -11.80 -11.19 -22.29
C LEU A 524 -11.65 -11.55 -20.81
N ASP A 525 -11.84 -12.82 -20.49
CA ASP A 525 -11.81 -13.30 -19.11
C ASP A 525 -10.35 -13.49 -18.64
N VAL A 526 -10.05 -12.95 -17.46
CA VAL A 526 -8.78 -13.17 -16.74
C VAL A 526 -8.99 -14.23 -15.68
N THR A 527 -10.02 -14.04 -14.86
CA THR A 527 -10.60 -15.05 -13.96
C THR A 527 -12.11 -15.07 -14.17
N PRO A 528 -12.86 -16.02 -13.57
CA PRO A 528 -14.32 -15.99 -13.61
C PRO A 528 -14.94 -14.68 -13.07
N GLU A 529 -14.24 -13.97 -12.19
CA GLU A 529 -14.73 -12.77 -11.49
C GLU A 529 -14.43 -11.46 -12.23
N PHE A 530 -13.28 -11.36 -12.90
CA PHE A 530 -12.82 -10.13 -13.54
C PHE A 530 -12.17 -10.32 -14.91
N VAL A 531 -12.18 -9.24 -15.68
CA VAL A 531 -11.88 -9.21 -17.12
C VAL A 531 -10.70 -8.30 -17.44
N ALA A 532 -10.11 -8.49 -18.60
CA ALA A 532 -9.33 -7.46 -19.30
C ALA A 532 -10.17 -6.91 -20.46
N GLY A 533 -9.88 -5.69 -20.90
CA GLY A 533 -10.57 -5.13 -22.04
C GLY A 533 -10.03 -3.77 -22.45
N GLY A 534 -10.50 -3.29 -23.59
CA GLY A 534 -10.02 -2.06 -24.19
C GLY A 534 -10.54 -1.88 -25.61
N ILE A 535 -9.89 -1.04 -26.40
CA ILE A 535 -10.25 -0.79 -27.80
C ILE A 535 -9.10 -1.20 -28.71
N LEU A 536 -9.37 -2.13 -29.63
CA LEU A 536 -8.48 -2.51 -30.72
C LEU A 536 -8.78 -1.64 -31.94
N LEU A 537 -7.79 -0.89 -32.43
CA LEU A 537 -7.84 -0.14 -33.68
C LEU A 537 -7.08 -0.91 -34.77
N VAL A 538 -7.73 -1.12 -35.91
CA VAL A 538 -7.18 -1.83 -37.06
C VAL A 538 -7.21 -0.93 -38.29
N PRO A 539 -6.07 -0.72 -38.99
CA PRO A 539 -6.04 0.03 -40.24
C PRO A 539 -6.91 -0.62 -41.33
N ASN A 540 -7.60 0.20 -42.11
CA ASN A 540 -8.47 -0.26 -43.20
C ASN A 540 -7.70 -0.75 -44.44
N ASP A 541 -6.41 -0.44 -44.55
CA ASP A 541 -5.56 -0.82 -45.68
C ASP A 541 -4.83 -2.16 -45.46
N LEU A 542 -5.10 -2.85 -44.35
CA LEU A 542 -4.55 -4.15 -44.01
C LEU A 542 -4.95 -5.20 -45.06
N LYS A 543 -3.99 -5.93 -45.63
CA LYS A 543 -4.24 -6.93 -46.69
C LYS A 543 -4.45 -8.34 -46.12
N PRO A 544 -5.20 -9.22 -46.80
CA PRO A 544 -5.28 -10.63 -46.43
C PRO A 544 -3.90 -11.29 -46.30
N GLY A 545 -3.65 -11.94 -45.17
CA GLY A 545 -2.37 -12.58 -44.85
C GLY A 545 -1.27 -11.63 -44.35
N GLU A 546 -1.48 -10.32 -44.39
CA GLU A 546 -0.56 -9.34 -43.83
C GLU A 546 -0.58 -9.37 -42.30
N ARG A 547 0.61 -9.28 -41.67
CA ARG A 547 0.77 -9.14 -40.22
C ARG A 547 1.47 -7.83 -39.90
N ARG A 548 0.90 -7.04 -39.01
CA ARG A 548 1.45 -5.74 -38.60
C ARG A 548 1.85 -5.73 -37.13
N PRO A 549 2.87 -4.94 -36.75
CA PRO A 549 3.19 -4.68 -35.35
C PRO A 549 2.01 -4.10 -34.59
N VAL A 550 2.05 -4.27 -33.27
CA VAL A 550 1.09 -3.69 -32.33
C VAL A 550 1.80 -2.68 -31.44
N ILE A 551 1.14 -1.55 -31.17
CA ILE A 551 1.51 -0.65 -30.08
C ILE A 551 0.36 -0.58 -29.07
N VAL A 552 0.67 -0.84 -27.81
CA VAL A 552 -0.28 -0.71 -26.70
C VAL A 552 -0.22 0.72 -26.17
N CYS A 553 -1.35 1.41 -26.12
CA CYS A 553 -1.46 2.83 -25.78
C CYS A 553 -2.28 3.02 -24.50
N GLN A 554 -1.62 3.24 -23.36
CA GLN A 554 -2.26 3.26 -22.04
C GLN A 554 -2.62 4.68 -21.58
N HIS A 555 -3.88 4.87 -21.19
CA HIS A 555 -4.37 6.09 -20.53
C HIS A 555 -3.96 6.17 -19.05
N GLY A 556 -4.02 7.38 -18.50
CA GLY A 556 -3.78 7.72 -17.10
C GLY A 556 -5.02 7.67 -16.18
N LEU A 557 -4.89 8.30 -15.01
CA LEU A 557 -5.87 8.28 -13.92
C LEU A 557 -7.22 8.88 -14.36
N GLU A 558 -8.33 8.24 -13.97
CA GLU A 558 -9.71 8.59 -14.34
C GLU A 558 -9.99 8.64 -15.86
N GLY A 559 -9.05 8.15 -16.69
CA GLY A 559 -9.18 8.08 -18.13
C GLY A 559 -9.83 6.78 -18.64
N THR A 560 -10.05 6.75 -19.94
CA THR A 560 -10.55 5.61 -20.71
C THR A 560 -9.74 5.43 -22.00
N PRO A 561 -9.82 4.27 -22.68
CA PRO A 561 -9.22 4.07 -24.00
C PRO A 561 -9.53 5.19 -25.00
N MET A 562 -10.78 5.66 -25.01
CA MET A 562 -11.25 6.69 -25.95
C MET A 562 -10.52 8.03 -25.79
N ASP A 563 -10.02 8.35 -24.59
CA ASP A 563 -9.27 9.58 -24.33
C ASP A 563 -7.93 9.61 -25.08
N THR A 564 -7.37 8.45 -25.41
CA THR A 564 -6.14 8.33 -26.20
C THR A 564 -6.39 8.41 -27.71
N ILE A 565 -7.65 8.30 -28.14
CA ILE A 565 -8.07 8.14 -29.54
C ILE A 565 -8.70 9.42 -30.08
N ARG A 566 -9.51 10.12 -29.27
CA ARG A 566 -10.26 11.29 -29.75
C ARG A 566 -9.38 12.53 -29.92
N ALA A 567 -9.66 13.29 -30.99
CA ALA A 567 -9.02 14.57 -31.29
C ALA A 567 -9.72 15.79 -30.65
N ASP A 568 -10.73 15.56 -29.80
CA ASP A 568 -11.55 16.57 -29.15
C ASP A 568 -11.66 16.36 -27.63
N GLY A 569 -12.25 17.33 -26.95
CA GLY A 569 -12.43 17.29 -25.49
C GLY A 569 -11.18 17.64 -24.68
N HIS A 570 -11.32 17.59 -23.35
CA HIS A 570 -10.26 18.00 -22.43
C HIS A 570 -9.05 17.06 -22.46
N SER A 571 -9.28 15.76 -22.65
CA SER A 571 -8.24 14.73 -22.66
C SER A 571 -7.27 14.86 -23.84
N TYR A 572 -7.70 15.46 -24.96
CA TYR A 572 -6.82 15.77 -26.08
C TYR A 572 -5.62 16.66 -25.68
N ASN A 573 -5.76 17.51 -24.66
CA ASN A 573 -4.66 18.34 -24.17
C ASN A 573 -3.49 17.50 -23.64
N ALA A 574 -3.78 16.36 -23.02
CA ALA A 574 -2.78 15.45 -22.48
C ALA A 574 -2.36 14.41 -23.54
N TYR A 575 -3.30 13.76 -24.21
CA TYR A 575 -2.96 12.60 -25.05
C TYR A 575 -2.66 12.92 -26.50
N LYS A 576 -3.09 14.08 -27.01
CA LYS A 576 -2.91 14.47 -28.43
C LYS A 576 -3.25 13.32 -29.38
N ASN A 577 -4.40 12.67 -29.14
CA ASN A 577 -4.92 11.53 -29.90
C ASN A 577 -3.87 10.50 -30.37
N PHE A 578 -2.84 10.23 -29.57
CA PHE A 578 -1.66 9.48 -30.03
C PHE A 578 -2.00 8.06 -30.53
N SER A 579 -3.03 7.41 -29.99
CA SER A 579 -3.52 6.13 -30.49
C SER A 579 -4.05 6.24 -31.92
N GLU A 580 -4.82 7.29 -32.22
CA GLU A 580 -5.34 7.54 -33.57
C GLU A 580 -4.20 7.86 -34.54
N GLN A 581 -3.25 8.67 -34.11
CA GLN A 581 -2.09 9.03 -34.91
C GLN A 581 -1.23 7.81 -35.31
N LEU A 582 -1.09 6.83 -34.42
CA LEU A 582 -0.31 5.61 -34.66
C LEU A 582 -1.05 4.63 -35.58
N VAL A 583 -2.38 4.46 -35.42
CA VAL A 583 -3.16 3.59 -36.34
C VAL A 583 -3.22 4.17 -37.74
N LYS A 584 -3.33 5.51 -37.88
CA LYS A 584 -3.28 6.21 -39.17
C LYS A 584 -1.94 6.03 -39.91
N ARG A 585 -0.88 5.71 -39.17
CA ARG A 585 0.47 5.37 -39.70
C ARG A 585 0.67 3.87 -39.95
N GLY A 586 -0.41 3.10 -39.90
CA GLY A 586 -0.46 1.71 -40.32
C GLY A 586 -0.20 0.69 -39.21
N LEU A 587 0.08 1.10 -37.98
CA LEU A 587 0.20 0.16 -36.86
C LEU A 587 -1.18 -0.37 -36.42
N ILE A 588 -1.21 -1.57 -35.84
CA ILE A 588 -2.35 -1.99 -35.03
C ILE A 588 -2.20 -1.35 -33.65
N VAL A 589 -3.25 -0.77 -33.10
CA VAL A 589 -3.21 -0.13 -31.79
C VAL A 589 -4.17 -0.84 -30.84
N TYR A 590 -3.70 -1.18 -29.65
CA TYR A 590 -4.59 -1.63 -28.58
C TYR A 590 -4.54 -0.63 -27.42
N ALA A 591 -5.68 0.00 -27.12
CA ALA A 591 -5.85 0.92 -26.01
C ALA A 591 -6.57 0.20 -24.85
N PRO A 592 -5.84 -0.38 -23.88
CA PRO A 592 -6.42 -1.05 -22.71
C PRO A 592 -7.19 -0.09 -21.79
N GLN A 593 -8.23 -0.61 -21.15
CA GLN A 593 -8.80 -0.03 -19.93
C GLN A 593 -8.08 -0.63 -18.72
N ASN A 594 -7.57 0.20 -17.83
CA ASN A 594 -7.08 -0.20 -16.50
C ASN A 594 -8.05 0.26 -15.40
N PRO A 595 -8.05 -0.35 -14.20
CA PRO A 595 -9.00 -0.03 -13.12
C PRO A 595 -8.64 1.27 -12.39
N TYR A 596 -8.59 2.39 -13.12
CA TYR A 596 -8.18 3.71 -12.64
C TYR A 596 -9.32 4.73 -12.55
N LYS A 597 -10.58 4.28 -12.69
CA LYS A 597 -11.73 5.17 -12.86
C LYS A 597 -12.82 4.89 -11.84
N GLY A 598 -13.47 5.96 -11.36
CA GLY A 598 -14.57 5.90 -10.40
C GLY A 598 -14.19 6.31 -8.98
N ARG A 599 -13.12 7.10 -8.82
CA ARG A 599 -12.64 7.62 -7.52
C ARG A 599 -12.51 6.51 -6.48
N ASP A 600 -13.17 6.63 -5.32
CA ASP A 600 -13.06 5.64 -4.24
C ASP A 600 -13.50 4.23 -4.64
N ARG A 601 -14.34 4.08 -5.69
CA ARG A 601 -14.72 2.76 -6.21
C ARG A 601 -13.49 1.96 -6.64
N PHE A 602 -12.51 2.59 -7.30
CA PHE A 602 -11.28 1.91 -7.68
C PHE A 602 -10.20 2.01 -6.59
N ARG A 603 -10.07 3.15 -5.90
CA ARG A 603 -9.02 3.33 -4.88
C ARG A 603 -9.14 2.33 -3.73
N THR A 604 -10.37 1.96 -3.35
CA THR A 604 -10.60 0.96 -2.31
C THR A 604 -10.20 -0.45 -2.72
N LEU A 605 -9.97 -0.74 -4.01
CA LEU A 605 -9.41 -2.02 -4.44
C LEU A 605 -8.03 -2.25 -3.83
N GLN A 606 -7.18 -1.22 -3.79
CA GLN A 606 -5.86 -1.29 -3.13
C GLN A 606 -6.01 -1.62 -1.64
N ARG A 607 -6.95 -0.97 -0.94
CA ARG A 607 -7.18 -1.21 0.50
C ARG A 607 -7.68 -2.62 0.82
N LYS A 608 -8.47 -3.21 -0.08
CA LYS A 608 -8.89 -4.62 0.03
C LYS A 608 -7.74 -5.59 -0.27
N SER A 609 -6.82 -5.17 -1.13
CA SER A 609 -5.73 -6.02 -1.66
C SER A 609 -4.51 -6.04 -0.76
N ASN A 610 -4.14 -4.91 -0.15
CA ASN A 610 -2.96 -4.79 0.71
C ASN A 610 -2.92 -5.84 1.84
N PRO A 611 -4.00 -6.09 2.62
CA PRO A 611 -4.00 -7.14 3.64
C PRO A 611 -3.78 -8.55 3.08
N MET A 612 -4.02 -8.75 1.78
CA MET A 612 -3.80 -10.01 1.08
C MET A 612 -2.47 -10.06 0.33
N GLN A 613 -1.54 -9.14 0.64
CA GLN A 613 -0.23 -8.99 -0.03
C GLN A 613 -0.38 -8.78 -1.54
N ARG A 614 -1.27 -7.86 -1.94
CA ARG A 614 -1.57 -7.56 -3.33
C ARG A 614 -1.69 -6.06 -3.55
N SER A 615 -1.30 -5.61 -4.74
CA SER A 615 -1.47 -4.25 -5.23
C SER A 615 -2.46 -4.22 -6.40
N LEU A 616 -2.80 -3.03 -6.90
CA LEU A 616 -3.53 -2.87 -8.16
C LEU A 616 -2.85 -3.62 -9.32
N TYR A 617 -1.52 -3.69 -9.32
CA TYR A 617 -0.76 -4.37 -10.37
C TYR A 617 -0.82 -5.89 -10.30
N SER A 618 -1.24 -6.47 -9.17
CA SER A 618 -1.58 -7.90 -9.09
C SER A 618 -2.68 -8.28 -10.08
N TYR A 619 -3.60 -7.36 -10.37
CA TYR A 619 -4.70 -7.58 -11.33
C TYR A 619 -4.30 -7.16 -12.75
N ILE A 620 -3.57 -6.04 -12.87
CA ILE A 620 -3.23 -5.43 -14.17
C ILE A 620 -2.23 -6.29 -14.94
N ILE A 621 -1.22 -6.89 -14.29
CA ILE A 621 -0.25 -7.75 -14.99
C ILE A 621 -0.96 -8.93 -15.69
N PRO A 622 -1.78 -9.75 -15.01
CA PRO A 622 -2.59 -10.78 -15.66
C PRO A 622 -3.53 -10.25 -16.75
N GLN A 623 -4.12 -9.07 -16.59
CA GLN A 623 -4.93 -8.45 -17.64
C GLN A 623 -4.13 -8.23 -18.93
N HIS A 624 -2.88 -7.78 -18.81
CA HIS A 624 -1.98 -7.61 -19.94
C HIS A 624 -1.50 -8.93 -20.51
N GLU A 625 -1.14 -9.92 -19.69
CA GLU A 625 -0.75 -11.26 -20.16
C GLU A 625 -1.85 -11.89 -21.02
N ARG A 626 -3.10 -11.85 -20.55
CA ARG A 626 -4.28 -12.40 -21.25
C ARG A 626 -4.62 -11.61 -22.51
N THR A 627 -4.47 -10.29 -22.45
CA THR A 627 -4.59 -9.42 -23.62
C THR A 627 -3.58 -9.78 -24.70
N LEU A 628 -2.32 -9.95 -24.34
CA LEU A 628 -1.27 -10.25 -25.32
C LEU A 628 -1.35 -11.69 -25.85
N GLU A 629 -1.82 -12.64 -25.04
CA GLU A 629 -2.18 -13.99 -25.50
C GLU A 629 -3.22 -13.92 -26.62
N TRP A 630 -4.31 -13.16 -26.41
CA TRP A 630 -5.33 -12.99 -27.43
C TRP A 630 -4.81 -12.24 -28.66
N LEU A 631 -4.14 -11.09 -28.49
CA LEU A 631 -3.60 -10.33 -29.61
C LEU A 631 -2.65 -11.17 -30.47
N SER A 632 -1.81 -11.98 -29.83
CA SER A 632 -0.88 -12.89 -30.51
C SER A 632 -1.58 -14.02 -31.29
N SER A 633 -2.86 -14.30 -31.00
CA SER A 633 -3.65 -15.29 -31.74
C SER A 633 -4.31 -14.72 -33.01
N LEU A 634 -4.40 -13.39 -33.13
CA LEU A 634 -5.04 -12.76 -34.29
C LEU A 634 -4.18 -12.96 -35.55
N PRO A 635 -4.76 -13.39 -36.68
CA PRO A 635 -3.99 -13.79 -37.86
C PRO A 635 -3.22 -12.62 -38.52
N PHE A 636 -3.62 -11.39 -38.22
CA PHE A 636 -3.08 -10.15 -38.74
C PHE A 636 -2.15 -9.40 -37.76
N VAL A 637 -1.89 -9.97 -36.57
CA VAL A 637 -0.94 -9.41 -35.60
C VAL A 637 0.42 -10.07 -35.75
N ASP A 638 1.47 -9.27 -35.77
CA ASP A 638 2.84 -9.75 -35.59
C ASP A 638 3.16 -9.87 -34.09
N ARG A 639 3.00 -11.09 -33.56
CA ARG A 639 3.22 -11.40 -32.14
C ARG A 639 4.64 -11.15 -31.63
N GLN A 640 5.62 -10.97 -32.52
CA GLN A 640 7.00 -10.68 -32.13
C GLN A 640 7.29 -9.18 -32.06
N ARG A 641 6.32 -8.32 -32.38
CA ARG A 641 6.50 -6.87 -32.47
C ARG A 641 5.35 -6.14 -31.76
N ILE A 642 5.32 -6.24 -30.44
CA ILE A 642 4.33 -5.58 -29.58
C ILE A 642 5.03 -4.61 -28.62
N GLY A 643 4.85 -3.31 -28.83
CA GLY A 643 5.40 -2.25 -27.97
C GLY A 643 4.41 -1.75 -26.91
N PHE A 644 4.90 -1.04 -25.90
CA PHE A 644 4.07 -0.36 -24.89
C PHE A 644 4.38 1.14 -24.83
N TYR A 645 3.34 1.98 -24.76
CA TYR A 645 3.44 3.43 -24.58
C TYR A 645 2.32 3.95 -23.67
N GLY A 646 2.67 4.63 -22.57
CA GLY A 646 1.67 5.21 -21.67
C GLY A 646 2.07 6.54 -21.05
N LEU A 647 1.06 7.37 -20.77
CA LEU A 647 1.19 8.68 -20.10
C LEU A 647 0.64 8.64 -18.68
N SER A 648 1.30 9.28 -17.71
CA SER A 648 0.80 9.44 -16.33
C SER A 648 0.65 8.10 -15.60
N TYR A 649 -0.55 7.71 -15.12
CA TYR A 649 -0.77 6.32 -14.66
C TYR A 649 -0.50 5.28 -15.75
N GLY A 650 -0.61 5.64 -17.03
CA GLY A 650 -0.10 4.80 -18.11
C GLY A 650 1.42 4.71 -18.14
N GLY A 651 2.12 5.78 -17.74
CA GLY A 651 3.56 5.75 -17.50
C GLY A 651 3.93 4.86 -16.31
N LYS A 652 3.13 4.85 -15.23
CA LYS A 652 3.29 3.90 -14.11
C LYS A 652 3.15 2.46 -14.60
N THR A 653 2.17 2.22 -15.48
CA THR A 653 1.97 0.90 -16.12
C THR A 653 3.18 0.52 -16.97
N ALA A 654 3.76 1.47 -17.70
CA ALA A 654 4.93 1.27 -18.57
C ALA A 654 6.18 0.76 -17.80
N VAL A 655 6.28 1.05 -16.51
CA VAL A 655 7.37 0.57 -15.64
C VAL A 655 6.95 -0.52 -14.65
N ARG A 656 5.68 -0.95 -14.63
CA ARG A 656 5.19 -2.01 -13.72
C ARG A 656 4.60 -3.22 -14.41
N VAL A 657 4.28 -3.14 -15.70
CA VAL A 657 3.76 -4.27 -16.47
C VAL A 657 4.84 -4.88 -17.39
N PRO A 658 5.48 -4.13 -18.31
CA PRO A 658 6.49 -4.69 -19.19
C PRO A 658 7.67 -5.42 -18.50
N PRO A 659 8.11 -5.06 -17.27
CA PRO A 659 9.13 -5.83 -16.55
C PRO A 659 8.79 -7.30 -16.31
N PHE A 660 7.50 -7.62 -16.20
CA PHE A 660 6.99 -8.96 -15.92
C PHE A 660 6.39 -9.61 -17.17
N VAL A 661 5.75 -8.81 -18.02
CA VAL A 661 5.19 -9.28 -19.29
C VAL A 661 6.27 -9.20 -20.39
N LYS A 662 7.10 -10.25 -20.47
CA LYS A 662 8.27 -10.33 -21.36
C LYS A 662 7.95 -10.25 -22.87
N GLN A 663 6.67 -10.38 -23.25
CA GLN A 663 6.20 -10.27 -24.64
C GLN A 663 6.26 -8.83 -25.20
N TYR A 664 6.26 -7.81 -24.33
CA TYR A 664 6.51 -6.44 -24.78
C TYR A 664 7.97 -6.28 -25.21
N VAL A 665 8.19 -5.82 -26.45
CA VAL A 665 9.55 -5.69 -27.01
C VAL A 665 10.25 -4.39 -26.63
N PHE A 666 9.51 -3.37 -26.22
CA PHE A 666 10.01 -2.13 -25.58
C PHE A 666 8.92 -1.49 -24.74
N SER A 667 9.30 -0.50 -23.92
CA SER A 667 8.35 0.32 -23.16
C SER A 667 8.72 1.80 -23.20
N ILE A 668 7.71 2.67 -23.30
CA ILE A 668 7.84 4.12 -23.22
C ILE A 668 7.02 4.63 -22.03
N CYS A 669 7.72 5.26 -21.07
CA CYS A 669 7.12 5.91 -19.91
C CYS A 669 7.06 7.43 -20.15
N SER A 670 5.88 7.97 -20.41
CA SER A 670 5.67 9.41 -20.61
C SER A 670 5.02 10.07 -19.41
N GLY A 671 5.52 11.25 -19.04
CA GLY A 671 4.93 12.10 -18.00
C GLY A 671 4.76 11.42 -16.63
N ASP A 672 5.64 10.48 -16.27
CA ASP A 672 5.57 9.78 -14.98
C ASP A 672 6.95 9.44 -14.41
N PHE A 673 7.94 9.13 -15.25
CA PHE A 673 9.24 8.64 -14.78
C PHE A 673 9.98 9.67 -13.89
N ASN A 674 10.30 9.33 -12.63
CA ASN A 674 11.07 10.17 -11.71
C ASN A 674 11.58 9.37 -10.49
N GLU A 675 12.26 10.02 -9.53
CA GLU A 675 12.55 9.46 -8.20
C GLU A 675 11.23 9.22 -7.43
N TRP A 676 10.62 8.06 -7.71
CA TRP A 676 9.25 7.75 -7.30
C TRP A 676 9.11 7.54 -5.80
N VAL A 677 10.09 6.88 -5.19
CA VAL A 677 10.16 6.66 -3.75
C VAL A 677 10.13 8.01 -3.00
N ARG A 678 10.94 8.98 -3.42
CA ARG A 678 10.91 10.34 -2.88
C ARG A 678 9.58 11.02 -3.15
N LYS A 679 9.04 10.87 -4.36
CA LYS A 679 7.72 11.40 -4.70
C LYS A 679 6.60 10.88 -3.80
N ASN A 680 6.71 9.66 -3.27
CA ASN A 680 5.68 9.13 -2.37
C ASN A 680 5.97 9.34 -0.88
N ALA A 681 7.21 9.56 -0.45
CA ALA A 681 7.55 9.60 0.97
C ALA A 681 8.09 10.96 1.49
N ASP A 682 8.40 11.91 0.61
CA ASP A 682 8.98 13.20 1.02
C ASP A 682 7.93 14.12 1.66
N SER A 683 8.24 14.65 2.84
CA SER A 683 7.33 15.50 3.63
C SER A 683 7.54 17.01 3.43
N ALA A 684 8.38 17.43 2.48
CA ALA A 684 8.79 18.83 2.33
C ALA A 684 8.71 19.33 0.88
N HIS A 685 8.54 18.45 -0.11
CA HIS A 685 8.44 18.83 -1.51
C HIS A 685 7.00 18.84 -2.02
N ARG A 686 6.60 19.94 -2.69
CA ARG A 686 5.25 20.12 -3.26
C ARG A 686 4.82 19.06 -4.29
N PHE A 687 5.77 18.36 -4.89
CA PHE A 687 5.52 17.30 -5.87
C PHE A 687 5.17 15.96 -5.21
N SER A 688 5.29 15.86 -3.89
CA SER A 688 5.06 14.63 -3.14
C SER A 688 3.57 14.27 -3.01
N TYR A 689 3.24 12.99 -3.17
CA TYR A 689 1.89 12.45 -3.00
C TYR A 689 1.43 12.40 -1.55
N VAL A 690 2.34 12.54 -0.56
CA VAL A 690 1.97 12.61 0.87
C VAL A 690 0.88 13.66 1.10
N PHE A 691 0.93 14.76 0.36
CA PHE A 691 0.00 15.89 0.50
C PHE A 691 -1.31 15.78 -0.32
N HIS A 692 -1.46 14.76 -1.18
CA HIS A 692 -2.52 14.70 -2.20
C HIS A 692 -3.57 13.61 -1.92
N GLY A 693 -4.64 13.54 -2.71
CA GLY A 693 -5.82 12.70 -2.41
C GLY A 693 -5.71 11.24 -2.86
N GLU A 694 -4.67 10.88 -3.60
CA GLU A 694 -4.42 9.56 -4.18
C GLU A 694 -3.88 8.57 -3.14
N TYR A 695 -4.71 8.23 -2.14
CA TYR A 695 -4.31 7.34 -1.05
C TYR A 695 -4.02 5.88 -1.48
N GLU A 696 -4.36 5.50 -2.72
CA GLU A 696 -4.06 4.19 -3.27
C GLU A 696 -2.63 4.06 -3.81
N ILE A 697 -1.90 5.17 -3.96
CA ILE A 697 -0.64 5.20 -4.68
C ILE A 697 0.54 4.59 -3.91
N PHE A 698 0.42 4.53 -2.57
CA PHE A 698 1.52 4.09 -1.72
C PHE A 698 1.74 2.57 -1.82
N GLU A 699 2.98 2.17 -2.05
CA GLU A 699 3.42 0.78 -2.24
C GLU A 699 4.29 0.34 -1.07
N TRP A 700 3.99 -0.83 -0.48
CA TRP A 700 4.67 -1.27 0.73
C TRP A 700 6.15 -1.50 0.48
N ASN A 701 7.01 -0.85 1.27
CA ASN A 701 8.46 -1.08 1.29
C ASN A 701 9.20 -0.84 -0.03
N MET A 702 8.62 -0.10 -0.98
CA MET A 702 9.25 0.21 -2.25
C MET A 702 10.63 0.86 -2.06
N GLY A 703 10.79 1.71 -1.04
CA GLY A 703 12.06 2.36 -0.71
C GLY A 703 13.24 1.41 -0.51
N HIS A 704 13.01 0.19 -0.04
CA HIS A 704 14.07 -0.81 0.17
C HIS A 704 14.16 -1.84 -0.96
N VAL A 705 13.14 -1.95 -1.82
CA VAL A 705 13.05 -3.01 -2.83
C VAL A 705 13.43 -2.51 -4.21
N ALA A 706 12.79 -1.45 -4.72
CA ALA A 706 13.01 -0.95 -6.08
C ALA A 706 12.53 0.49 -6.23
N ASN A 707 13.17 1.28 -7.08
CA ASN A 707 12.62 2.51 -7.64
C ASN A 707 12.44 2.35 -9.17
N TYR A 708 12.06 3.40 -9.87
CA TYR A 708 11.79 3.36 -11.29
C TYR A 708 13.00 2.99 -12.14
N ALA A 709 14.22 3.35 -11.70
CA ALA A 709 15.44 2.85 -12.34
C ALA A 709 15.52 1.32 -12.26
N GLU A 710 15.34 0.75 -11.06
CA GLU A 710 15.38 -0.69 -10.84
C GLU A 710 14.27 -1.44 -11.60
N LEU A 711 13.04 -0.91 -11.61
CA LEU A 711 11.96 -1.45 -12.43
C LEU A 711 12.28 -1.41 -13.93
N SER A 712 13.01 -0.40 -14.38
CA SER A 712 13.45 -0.28 -15.79
C SER A 712 14.64 -1.19 -16.09
N TYR A 713 15.51 -1.53 -15.13
CA TYR A 713 16.56 -2.53 -15.32
C TYR A 713 15.97 -3.90 -15.69
N LEU A 714 14.83 -4.25 -15.11
CA LEU A 714 14.10 -5.48 -15.40
C LEU A 714 13.58 -5.56 -16.85
N MET A 715 13.61 -4.45 -17.61
CA MET A 715 13.38 -4.43 -19.05
C MET A 715 14.59 -4.87 -19.87
N ALA A 716 15.81 -4.64 -19.39
CA ALA A 716 17.02 -4.94 -20.15
C ALA A 716 17.09 -6.44 -20.53
N PRO A 717 17.51 -6.78 -21.77
CA PRO A 717 18.12 -5.90 -22.78
C PRO A 717 17.12 -5.22 -23.74
N ARG A 718 15.83 -5.24 -23.43
CA ARG A 718 14.79 -4.61 -24.26
C ARG A 718 14.92 -3.09 -24.23
N PRO A 719 14.62 -2.38 -25.33
CA PRO A 719 14.65 -0.93 -25.37
C PRO A 719 13.67 -0.28 -24.38
N PHE A 720 14.08 0.85 -23.81
CA PHE A 720 13.28 1.64 -22.87
C PHE A 720 13.42 3.13 -23.18
N MET A 721 12.32 3.88 -23.08
CA MET A 721 12.34 5.32 -23.31
C MET A 721 11.54 6.08 -22.25
N VAL A 722 12.04 7.27 -21.91
CA VAL A 722 11.33 8.27 -21.10
C VAL A 722 10.96 9.47 -21.97
N GLU A 723 9.73 9.97 -21.85
CA GLU A 723 9.28 11.23 -22.49
C GLU A 723 8.90 12.24 -21.40
N ARG A 724 9.52 13.42 -21.44
CA ARG A 724 9.47 14.41 -20.36
C ARG A 724 9.24 15.83 -20.89
N GLY A 725 8.11 16.42 -20.51
CA GLY A 725 7.85 17.85 -20.68
C GLY A 725 8.46 18.68 -19.55
N HIS A 726 9.19 19.75 -19.87
CA HIS A 726 9.81 20.63 -18.86
C HIS A 726 8.80 21.26 -17.89
N ASN A 727 7.56 21.48 -18.32
CA ASN A 727 6.48 22.05 -17.51
C ASN A 727 5.50 21.00 -16.98
N ASP A 728 5.88 19.72 -17.01
CA ASP A 728 5.07 18.66 -16.42
C ASP A 728 5.07 18.77 -14.88
N GLY A 729 3.89 19.03 -14.31
CA GLY A 729 3.69 19.19 -12.87
C GLY A 729 3.85 17.89 -12.06
N VAL A 730 4.09 16.74 -12.70
CA VAL A 730 4.27 15.45 -12.03
C VAL A 730 5.55 15.39 -11.20
N ALA A 731 6.64 15.99 -11.65
CA ALA A 731 7.95 15.99 -10.96
C ALA A 731 8.82 17.11 -11.52
N PRO A 732 9.90 17.54 -10.86
CA PRO A 732 10.90 18.44 -11.46
C PRO A 732 11.89 17.67 -12.35
N ASP A 733 12.53 18.35 -13.31
CA ASP A 733 13.44 17.72 -14.28
C ASP A 733 14.62 17.03 -13.60
N GLU A 734 15.09 17.58 -12.49
CA GLU A 734 16.21 17.06 -11.71
C GLU A 734 15.92 15.65 -11.17
N TRP A 735 14.69 15.40 -10.72
CA TRP A 735 14.30 14.06 -10.24
C TRP A 735 14.20 13.07 -11.40
N VAL A 736 13.69 13.52 -12.56
CA VAL A 736 13.61 12.69 -13.77
C VAL A 736 15.01 12.35 -14.27
N ALA A 737 15.86 13.36 -14.44
CA ALA A 737 17.22 13.22 -14.94
C ALA A 737 18.09 12.36 -14.02
N ALA A 738 18.03 12.59 -12.70
CA ALA A 738 18.81 11.83 -11.72
C ALA A 738 18.43 10.34 -11.73
N GLU A 739 17.13 10.03 -11.79
CA GLU A 739 16.68 8.64 -11.85
C GLU A 739 17.01 8.00 -13.21
N TYR A 740 16.83 8.72 -14.31
CA TYR A 740 17.12 8.20 -15.66
C TYR A 740 18.62 7.97 -15.87
N ALA A 741 19.49 8.79 -15.27
CA ALA A 741 20.93 8.61 -15.32
C ALA A 741 21.36 7.23 -14.80
N LYS A 742 20.64 6.66 -13.82
CA LYS A 742 20.88 5.31 -13.32
C LYS A 742 20.57 4.24 -14.38
N VAL A 743 19.43 4.37 -15.08
CA VAL A 743 19.04 3.52 -16.23
C VAL A 743 20.09 3.60 -17.34
N ARG A 744 20.46 4.83 -17.73
CA ARG A 744 21.46 5.02 -18.78
C ARG A 744 22.81 4.38 -18.42
N ARG A 745 23.25 4.53 -17.17
CA ARG A 745 24.48 3.91 -16.68
C ARG A 745 24.42 2.39 -16.76
N PHE A 746 23.33 1.78 -16.27
CA PHE A 746 23.13 0.33 -16.29
C PHE A 746 23.18 -0.25 -17.71
N TYR A 747 22.44 0.35 -18.65
CA TYR A 747 22.45 -0.06 -20.06
C TYR A 747 23.84 0.13 -20.70
N THR A 748 24.52 1.24 -20.41
CA THR A 748 25.86 1.54 -20.95
C THR A 748 26.91 0.54 -20.46
N GLN A 749 26.88 0.16 -19.18
CA GLN A 749 27.82 -0.80 -18.59
C GLN A 749 27.71 -2.19 -19.24
N MET A 750 26.53 -2.57 -19.71
CA MET A 750 26.31 -3.81 -20.46
C MET A 750 26.61 -3.71 -21.97
N GLY A 751 27.02 -2.54 -22.47
CA GLY A 751 27.29 -2.31 -23.89
C GLY A 751 26.04 -2.09 -24.76
N ILE A 752 24.89 -1.80 -24.16
CA ILE A 752 23.61 -1.56 -24.84
C ILE A 752 23.05 -0.15 -24.60
N GLY A 753 23.95 0.82 -24.38
CA GLY A 753 23.56 2.20 -24.06
C GLY A 753 22.65 2.82 -25.12
N ASP A 754 22.80 2.46 -26.39
CA ASP A 754 21.97 2.89 -27.52
C ASP A 754 20.51 2.38 -27.47
N ARG A 755 20.18 1.43 -26.58
CA ARG A 755 18.82 0.92 -26.38
C ARG A 755 17.99 1.68 -25.35
N THR A 756 18.53 2.75 -24.76
CA THR A 756 17.77 3.62 -23.85
C THR A 756 17.94 5.08 -24.21
N GLU A 757 16.84 5.82 -24.29
CA GLU A 757 16.83 7.26 -24.54
C GLU A 757 15.79 8.01 -23.70
N ILE A 758 16.01 9.32 -23.55
CA ILE A 758 15.06 10.25 -22.93
C ILE A 758 14.83 11.41 -23.88
N GLU A 759 13.56 11.75 -24.10
CA GLU A 759 13.16 12.96 -24.84
C GLU A 759 12.72 14.03 -23.85
N TYR A 760 13.41 15.17 -23.89
CA TYR A 760 12.98 16.40 -23.23
C TYR A 760 12.35 17.33 -24.25
N PHE A 761 11.20 17.91 -23.92
CA PHE A 761 10.54 18.89 -24.78
C PHE A 761 9.94 20.05 -23.97
N ASN A 762 9.79 21.20 -24.63
CA ASN A 762 9.14 22.35 -24.01
C ASN A 762 7.62 22.19 -24.04
N GLY A 763 7.07 21.54 -23.03
CA GLY A 763 5.62 21.32 -22.92
C GLY A 763 5.18 20.90 -21.52
N PRO A 764 3.85 20.87 -21.29
CA PRO A 764 3.26 20.48 -20.01
C PRO A 764 3.19 18.95 -19.87
N HIS A 765 2.32 18.46 -18.98
CA HIS A 765 1.94 17.05 -18.89
C HIS A 765 1.16 16.61 -20.13
N THR A 766 1.86 16.16 -21.17
CA THR A 766 1.27 15.80 -22.47
C THR A 766 2.16 14.84 -23.26
N ILE A 767 1.59 14.13 -24.24
CA ILE A 767 2.31 13.37 -25.26
C ILE A 767 2.93 14.36 -26.26
N ASN A 768 4.25 14.26 -26.50
CA ASN A 768 4.91 15.03 -27.56
C ASN A 768 4.78 14.34 -28.91
N GLY A 769 4.99 13.01 -28.94
CA GLY A 769 4.75 12.19 -30.13
C GLY A 769 5.76 12.40 -31.27
N GLN A 770 6.94 12.97 -31.00
CA GLN A 770 8.00 13.16 -32.00
C GLN A 770 9.10 12.10 -31.82
N GLY A 771 9.94 12.23 -30.78
CA GLY A 771 10.96 11.24 -30.46
C GLY A 771 10.36 9.89 -30.11
N THR A 772 9.25 9.88 -29.37
CA THR A 772 8.52 8.65 -29.04
C THR A 772 8.00 7.90 -30.27
N PHE A 773 7.49 8.59 -31.30
CA PHE A 773 7.07 7.92 -32.55
C PHE A 773 8.27 7.40 -33.34
N ALA A 774 9.36 8.16 -33.43
CA ALA A 774 10.59 7.71 -34.06
C ALA A 774 11.17 6.46 -33.35
N PHE A 775 11.11 6.40 -32.02
CA PHE A 775 11.49 5.24 -31.23
C PHE A 775 10.59 4.03 -31.52
N ILE A 776 9.27 4.22 -31.60
CA ILE A 776 8.31 3.16 -31.94
C ILE A 776 8.63 2.57 -33.31
N PHE A 777 8.75 3.40 -34.35
CA PHE A 777 8.97 2.91 -35.72
C PHE A 777 10.33 2.20 -35.86
N ARG A 778 11.37 2.71 -35.21
CA ARG A 778 12.70 2.08 -35.18
C ARG A 778 12.65 0.69 -34.53
N ASN A 779 12.05 0.58 -33.34
CA ASN A 779 12.06 -0.66 -32.57
C ASN A 779 11.00 -1.68 -33.03
N LEU A 780 9.95 -1.26 -33.73
CA LEU A 780 9.02 -2.16 -34.44
C LEU A 780 9.47 -2.49 -35.87
N ASN A 781 10.59 -1.93 -36.35
CA ASN A 781 11.02 -2.01 -37.75
C ASN A 781 9.84 -1.73 -38.71
N TRP A 782 9.16 -0.62 -38.49
CA TRP A 782 7.98 -0.20 -39.24
C TRP A 782 8.26 1.07 -40.03
N LYS A 783 7.83 1.09 -41.30
CA LYS A 783 7.88 2.28 -42.15
C LYS A 783 6.45 2.76 -42.37
N PRO A 784 6.07 3.94 -41.87
CA PRO A 784 4.73 4.49 -42.07
C PRO A 784 4.38 4.60 -43.55
N SER A 785 3.11 4.37 -43.88
CA SER A 785 2.59 4.61 -45.23
C SER A 785 2.46 6.11 -45.46
N GLY A 786 3.28 6.71 -46.32
CA GLY A 786 3.09 8.09 -46.80
C GLY A 786 4.01 9.17 -46.19
N ASP A 787 5.24 8.83 -45.80
CA ASP A 787 6.33 9.83 -45.71
C ASP A 787 6.95 10.11 -47.09
#